data_AF-A0A8T2NQ80-F1
#
_entry.id   AF-A0A8T2NQ80-F1
#
_cell.length_a   1.000
_cell.length_b   1.000
_cell.length_c   1.000
_cell.angle_alpha   90.00
_cell.angle_beta   90.00
_cell.angle_gamma   90.00
#
_symmetry.space_group_name_H-M   'P 1'
#
loop_
_entity.id
_entity.type
_entity.pdbx_description
1 polymer ?
#
loop_
_entity_poly.entity_id
_entity_poly.type
_entity_poly.pdbx_seq_one_letter_code
_entity_poly.pdbx_strand_id
1 'polypeptide(L)'
;MDVTWMGPNSLYVYPPEANDSCDVAHCDRDQMCWIRDGLPVCLPKMKLCSAWGGSHLHTFSGRAFDFHGTCTYVLAQAPCPGSSSVSNAVAVYISGAAAGVGNATVTSFDRVNVNIQDLNITMIKGALQHVMVNGLRHRLPISLSGSLRLFPSGSSVILETGLGLVLKYDWLHHLAVHASLELSRTMCGLCSGSSRDFSSGLPALGPKVTATDAEVVEFVRSWKTGSDGAGSCRDDCGSSCPSCKPEHLETALVAQACRLLRDPKGPFTDCLKTVDPAPYIRACEADVCVRGGDPAAACDALKTFTDACQGSGVTVSAWRALANCCDDPDAPSRCQLSCSETCQCNEGFLLSGRECVPPRQCGCTHGGSYRLPNESFWADRSCQQRCTCDPASRHTTCTPVRCPHGEECVLEAAGTYGCQRGTHGLCLVQGDPHYTTFDGRRFDFEGTCIYLLAAHCPSTGSLPNFRIEVQNEKRDGKGASYSKVIKMQVHGYNIQISWDQMDRVLVNSLLLRLPSVLSLGKVKMYKTGLSLYVECDFGLVLSYNWNNLVTLAMPMAFSGATCGICGNFNGDKNDDLVPPEGPGPHHSDALTQWKTGVIPGCTDITPRDPFRCPDQKSGALSSVEHCGMLTDPNGPFRDCHGAVDPLPSFENCVSDVCLNGSQIILCQMIASYVAACQDAGAKVRNWRSSQFCELSCPANSRYVLCSSPLPHACVEPPSPNGAMCREDCECVQGFFRSGDRCVPDSECGCQRDGVYHQSGDTFYLDELCQEECTCKGHGLVQCRKSSCPIGTQCDIRNGTRNCHPTPGTGRCSLSGELHYHTFDGHVNGVLWKLPALLGQVRVLQHGLRTQVETDAGVALSFDMPHFVQVTVPHAYAGHLCGLCGDFNGNATDDHRLRDGTLTLNLVDLGTSWSVPQPKRRDCTDGCGNNCPVCNASEAEVARFSSEEYCGLLSAPSGPFQACLSTVDPRPHFNSCLHDLCVSHGDREKCCSSLRAYAIACQEAGARLQSWRNSSLCTVNCPANSQYSVCVDTCAETCVNVSSNLTCRSSCAEGCQCSPGFRTSVDRCVKEEECGCFQEGRYYEVHI
;
A
#
# COMPACT_ATOMS: atom_id res chain seq x y z
N MET A 1 47.93 -51.94 51.83
CA MET A 1 48.24 -52.71 50.61
C MET A 1 48.01 -51.76 49.44
N ASP A 2 49.12 -51.22 48.93
CA ASP A 2 49.50 -51.01 47.51
C ASP A 2 48.41 -50.67 46.48
N VAL A 3 48.55 -49.75 45.51
CA VAL A 3 49.68 -48.93 45.01
C VAL A 3 49.11 -47.81 44.11
N THR A 4 49.91 -46.76 43.96
CA THR A 4 49.85 -45.46 43.26
C THR A 4 49.40 -45.36 41.79
N TRP A 5 49.01 -44.14 41.36
CA TRP A 5 49.55 -43.46 40.15
C TRP A 5 49.64 -41.92 40.34
N MET A 6 50.62 -41.30 39.67
CA MET A 6 51.31 -40.01 39.97
C MET A 6 50.91 -38.81 39.08
N GLY A 7 50.81 -37.60 39.69
CA GLY A 7 51.29 -36.24 39.25
C GLY A 7 50.80 -35.53 37.96
N PRO A 8 51.05 -34.20 37.76
CA PRO A 8 51.87 -33.27 38.57
C PRO A 8 51.29 -31.83 38.86
N ASN A 9 51.78 -31.25 39.97
CA ASN A 9 52.15 -29.85 40.28
C ASN A 9 51.32 -28.63 39.80
N SER A 10 50.82 -27.86 40.78
CA SER A 10 51.45 -26.58 41.15
C SER A 10 51.09 -26.16 42.59
N LEU A 11 52.13 -26.05 43.41
CA LEU A 11 52.14 -25.28 44.66
C LEU A 11 52.03 -23.79 44.34
N TYR A 12 51.21 -23.05 45.09
CA TYR A 12 51.57 -21.68 45.45
C TYR A 12 51.56 -21.54 46.97
N VAL A 13 52.77 -21.36 47.46
CA VAL A 13 53.16 -20.90 48.79
C VAL A 13 52.69 -19.44 48.92
N TYR A 14 51.98 -19.09 49.99
CA TYR A 14 51.79 -17.70 50.38
C TYR A 14 53.16 -17.07 50.69
N PRO A 15 53.60 -16.00 50.01
CA PRO A 15 54.67 -15.17 50.54
C PRO A 15 54.14 -14.41 51.77
N PRO A 16 54.92 -14.29 52.86
CA PRO A 16 54.60 -13.38 53.95
C PRO A 16 54.91 -11.94 53.51
N GLU A 17 54.01 -11.02 53.86
CA GLU A 17 54.15 -9.55 53.72
C GLU A 17 54.07 -8.98 52.28
N ALA A 18 52.88 -9.05 51.66
CA ALA A 18 52.51 -8.09 50.61
C ALA A 18 51.85 -6.87 51.29
N ASN A 19 52.39 -5.69 51.00
CA ASN A 19 51.94 -4.41 51.55
C ASN A 19 50.54 -4.08 50.98
N ASP A 20 49.48 -4.28 51.76
CA ASP A 20 48.05 -4.09 51.41
C ASP A 20 47.63 -2.62 51.15
N SER A 21 48.56 -1.75 50.75
CA SER A 21 48.32 -0.31 50.65
C SER A 21 48.68 0.26 49.28
N CYS A 22 47.83 1.17 48.80
CA CYS A 22 48.06 1.99 47.61
C CYS A 22 49.22 3.00 47.76
N ASP A 23 49.89 3.02 48.91
CA ASP A 23 51.04 3.89 49.19
C ASP A 23 52.25 3.63 48.27
N VAL A 24 52.33 2.45 47.64
CA VAL A 24 53.45 2.03 46.77
C VAL A 24 53.15 2.13 45.27
N ALA A 25 51.93 2.49 44.87
CA ALA A 25 51.54 2.53 43.47
C ALA A 25 51.46 3.97 42.92
N HIS A 26 52.21 4.24 41.85
CA HIS A 26 52.17 5.51 41.15
C HIS A 26 51.21 5.43 39.96
N CYS A 27 49.95 5.80 40.19
CA CYS A 27 48.95 5.91 39.13
C CYS A 27 49.03 7.25 38.40
N ASP A 28 48.66 7.24 37.11
CA ASP A 28 48.57 8.47 36.32
C ASP A 28 47.56 9.46 36.91
N ARG A 29 47.66 10.74 36.53
CA ARG A 29 46.80 11.83 37.04
C ARG A 29 45.30 11.52 36.91
N ASP A 30 44.92 10.81 35.85
CA ASP A 30 43.55 10.44 35.54
C ASP A 30 43.20 9.01 35.97
N GLN A 31 44.04 8.39 36.79
CA GLN A 31 43.85 7.08 37.39
C GLN A 31 43.85 7.16 38.93
N MET A 32 43.22 6.17 39.56
CA MET A 32 43.18 5.99 41.01
C MET A 32 43.65 4.57 41.33
N CYS A 33 44.41 4.43 42.41
CA CYS A 33 44.85 3.12 42.87
C CYS A 33 43.71 2.40 43.59
N TRP A 34 43.55 1.11 43.28
CA TRP A 34 42.63 0.19 43.92
C TRP A 34 43.38 -1.07 44.35
N ILE A 35 43.07 -1.62 45.51
CA ILE A 35 43.59 -2.95 45.88
C ILE A 35 42.70 -4.02 45.25
N ARG A 36 43.29 -4.87 44.41
CA ARG A 36 42.66 -6.06 43.79
C ARG A 36 43.52 -7.28 44.10
N ASP A 37 42.92 -8.30 44.71
CA ASP A 37 43.61 -9.53 45.15
C ASP A 37 44.86 -9.28 46.03
N GLY A 38 44.83 -8.22 46.86
CA GLY A 38 45.98 -7.84 47.70
C GLY A 38 47.08 -7.08 46.95
N LEU A 39 46.87 -6.70 45.67
CA LEU A 39 47.82 -5.94 44.85
C LEU A 39 47.23 -4.57 44.45
N PRO A 40 48.02 -3.49 44.44
CA PRO A 40 47.57 -2.20 43.96
C PRO A 40 47.50 -2.15 42.41
N VAL A 41 46.35 -1.73 41.88
CA VAL A 41 46.03 -1.61 40.45
C VAL A 41 45.53 -0.20 40.14
N CYS A 42 46.08 0.42 39.10
CA CYS A 42 45.67 1.75 38.65
C CYS A 42 44.50 1.66 37.65
N LEU A 43 43.36 2.22 38.02
CA LEU A 43 42.15 2.26 37.18
C LEU A 43 41.79 3.70 36.83
N PRO A 44 41.19 3.98 35.64
CA PRO A 44 40.75 5.32 35.29
C PRO A 44 39.78 5.90 36.34
N LYS A 45 39.94 7.18 36.65
CA LYS A 45 39.01 7.93 37.48
C LYS A 45 37.66 8.01 36.77
N MET A 46 36.62 7.55 37.44
CA MET A 46 35.24 7.61 36.98
C MET A 46 34.52 8.81 37.60
N LYS A 47 33.68 9.47 36.82
CA LYS A 47 32.71 10.47 37.28
C LYS A 47 31.35 9.80 37.43
N LEU A 48 30.66 10.08 38.53
CA LEU A 48 29.33 9.54 38.83
C LEU A 48 28.26 10.60 38.52
N CYS A 49 27.28 10.22 37.71
CA CYS A 49 25.97 10.84 37.67
C CYS A 49 24.94 9.86 38.22
N SER A 50 24.01 10.28 39.06
CA SER A 50 22.98 9.41 39.61
C SER A 50 21.59 10.04 39.51
N ALA A 51 20.59 9.20 39.31
CA ALA A 51 19.18 9.55 39.41
C ALA A 51 18.50 8.58 40.38
N TRP A 52 17.82 9.07 41.41
CA TRP A 52 17.22 8.25 42.46
C TRP A 52 15.92 8.84 43.02
N GLY A 53 15.18 8.03 43.79
CA GLY A 53 13.90 8.44 44.38
C GLY A 53 12.82 8.84 43.34
N GLY A 54 13.11 8.65 42.05
CA GLY A 54 12.26 9.06 40.93
C GLY A 54 12.21 10.56 40.63
N SER A 55 12.98 11.39 41.34
CA SER A 55 13.03 12.85 41.11
C SER A 55 14.39 13.50 41.41
N HIS A 56 15.25 12.87 42.21
CA HIS A 56 16.54 13.42 42.57
C HIS A 56 17.59 13.10 41.50
N LEU A 57 18.36 14.10 41.08
CA LEU A 57 19.47 13.94 40.15
C LEU A 57 20.74 14.57 40.69
N HIS A 58 21.87 13.89 40.48
CA HIS A 58 23.21 14.38 40.79
C HIS A 58 24.10 14.25 39.55
N THR A 59 24.63 15.38 39.09
CA THR A 59 25.43 15.47 37.85
C THR A 59 26.88 15.02 38.04
N PHE A 60 27.60 14.80 36.94
CA PHE A 60 29.04 14.48 36.96
C PHE A 60 29.93 15.55 37.64
N SER A 61 29.42 16.78 37.78
CA SER A 61 30.12 17.90 38.42
C SER A 61 29.86 18.03 39.92
N GLY A 62 28.96 17.21 40.49
CA GLY A 62 28.59 17.30 41.90
C GLY A 62 27.38 18.20 42.19
N ARG A 63 26.65 18.66 41.15
CA ARG A 63 25.42 19.44 41.33
C ARG A 63 24.23 18.52 41.53
N ALA A 64 23.36 18.85 42.49
CA ALA A 64 22.11 18.14 42.76
C ALA A 64 20.89 19.02 42.45
N PHE A 65 19.85 18.45 41.86
CA PHE A 65 18.55 19.10 41.65
C PHE A 65 17.43 18.06 41.58
N ASP A 66 16.19 18.52 41.78
CA ASP A 66 15.01 17.68 41.79
C ASP A 66 14.13 18.00 40.57
N PHE A 67 13.55 16.99 39.93
CA PHE A 67 12.62 17.17 38.82
C PHE A 67 11.53 16.10 38.82
N HIS A 68 10.28 16.48 38.54
CA HIS A 68 9.14 15.58 38.55
C HIS A 68 8.47 15.48 37.18
N GLY A 69 9.28 15.09 36.18
CA GLY A 69 8.82 14.88 34.81
C GLY A 69 8.21 13.50 34.57
N THR A 70 7.20 13.42 33.70
CA THR A 70 6.59 12.16 33.23
C THR A 70 6.84 11.88 31.75
N CYS A 71 7.91 12.47 31.21
CA CYS A 71 8.31 12.33 29.82
C CYS A 71 9.61 11.52 29.71
N THR A 72 10.08 11.33 28.47
CA THR A 72 11.41 10.77 28.22
C THR A 72 12.44 11.89 28.10
N TYR A 73 13.54 11.77 28.84
CA TYR A 73 14.61 12.77 28.90
C TYR A 73 15.96 12.16 28.57
N VAL A 74 16.82 12.95 27.91
CA VAL A 74 18.24 12.61 27.70
C VAL A 74 19.00 12.80 29.01
N LEU A 75 19.33 11.68 29.66
CA LEU A 75 20.12 11.71 30.89
C LEU A 75 21.57 12.05 30.59
N ALA A 76 22.20 11.36 29.64
CA ALA A 76 23.56 11.65 29.18
C ALA A 76 23.74 11.15 27.74
N GLN A 77 24.32 11.97 26.86
CA GLN A 77 24.64 11.57 25.49
C GLN A 77 25.96 12.15 25.01
N ALA A 78 26.66 11.42 24.15
CA ALA A 78 27.81 11.85 23.37
C ALA A 78 27.72 11.21 21.97
N PRO A 79 28.08 11.90 20.86
CA PRO A 79 28.39 13.32 20.81
C PRO A 79 27.15 14.18 21.10
N CYS A 80 27.37 15.45 21.40
CA CYS A 80 26.29 16.39 21.59
C CYS A 80 25.64 16.85 20.28
N PRO A 81 24.36 17.30 20.31
CA PRO A 81 23.69 17.82 19.14
C PRO A 81 24.52 18.93 18.49
N GLY A 82 24.79 18.81 17.19
CA GLY A 82 25.63 19.76 16.44
C GLY A 82 27.13 19.48 16.43
N SER A 83 27.62 18.40 17.05
CA SER A 83 29.02 17.97 16.98
C SER A 83 29.22 16.85 15.95
N SER A 84 30.29 16.94 15.15
CA SER A 84 30.58 16.06 13.99
C SER A 84 31.45 14.83 14.31
N SER A 85 31.51 14.38 15.56
CA SER A 85 32.30 13.21 15.97
C SER A 85 31.42 11.95 16.05
N VAL A 86 31.63 10.98 15.15
CA VAL A 86 30.79 9.76 15.05
C VAL A 86 31.39 8.55 15.79
N SER A 87 32.70 8.58 16.12
CA SER A 87 33.34 7.48 16.84
C SER A 87 32.95 7.53 18.32
N ASN A 88 32.19 6.52 18.78
CA ASN A 88 31.76 6.30 20.17
C ASN A 88 30.45 6.99 20.60
N ALA A 89 29.45 7.03 19.71
CA ALA A 89 28.12 7.52 20.06
C ALA A 89 27.43 6.65 21.13
N VAL A 90 27.02 7.29 22.23
CA VAL A 90 26.23 6.71 23.32
C VAL A 90 25.17 7.70 23.80
N ALA A 91 23.94 7.25 24.02
CA ALA A 91 22.89 8.04 24.63
C ALA A 91 22.11 7.22 25.66
N VAL A 92 21.95 7.77 26.86
CA VAL A 92 21.20 7.22 27.98
C VAL A 92 19.97 8.08 28.18
N TYR A 93 18.80 7.45 28.16
CA TYR A 93 17.51 8.07 28.36
C TYR A 93 16.83 7.49 29.59
N ILE A 94 16.03 8.33 30.25
CA ILE A 94 15.15 7.92 31.33
C ILE A 94 13.72 8.34 30.98
N SER A 95 12.77 7.43 31.16
CA SER A 95 11.34 7.69 30.97
C SER A 95 10.67 7.70 32.34
N GLY A 96 9.96 8.80 32.64
CA GLY A 96 9.23 8.96 33.90
C GLY A 96 7.75 8.61 33.76
N ALA A 97 7.17 7.97 34.79
CA ALA A 97 5.74 7.74 34.91
C ALA A 97 5.22 8.24 36.26
N ALA A 98 3.96 8.73 36.28
CA ALA A 98 3.29 9.11 37.52
C ALA A 98 2.84 7.86 38.29
N ALA A 99 3.23 7.75 39.56
CA ALA A 99 2.80 6.71 40.48
C ALA A 99 1.99 7.34 41.63
N GLY A 100 0.79 6.85 41.88
CA GLY A 100 -0.01 7.28 43.03
C GLY A 100 0.48 6.62 44.31
N VAL A 101 0.88 7.43 45.31
CA VAL A 101 1.24 6.96 46.65
C VAL A 101 0.40 7.74 47.66
N GLY A 102 -0.65 7.10 48.18
CA GLY A 102 -1.63 7.77 49.05
C GLY A 102 -2.37 8.91 48.33
N ASN A 103 -2.34 10.12 48.89
CA ASN A 103 -2.92 11.33 48.29
C ASN A 103 -1.93 12.12 47.40
N ALA A 104 -0.71 11.63 47.20
CA ALA A 104 0.33 12.29 46.42
C ALA A 104 0.66 11.52 45.14
N THR A 105 1.01 12.24 44.06
CA THR A 105 1.55 11.68 42.82
C THR A 105 3.06 11.85 42.82
N VAL A 106 3.80 10.74 42.89
CA VAL A 106 5.28 10.74 42.84
C VAL A 106 5.72 10.26 41.46
N THR A 107 6.75 10.87 40.90
CA THR A 107 7.35 10.43 39.63
C THR A 107 8.29 9.26 39.88
N SER A 108 8.30 8.26 39.01
CA SER A 108 9.31 7.19 39.05
C SER A 108 9.74 6.80 37.64
N PHE A 109 11.01 6.43 37.49
CA PHE A 109 11.50 5.96 36.20
C PHE A 109 10.97 4.56 35.93
N ASP A 110 10.24 4.37 34.83
CA ASP A 110 9.70 3.07 34.43
C ASP A 110 10.63 2.37 33.42
N ARG A 111 11.44 3.13 32.69
CA ARG A 111 12.38 2.63 31.68
C ARG A 111 13.68 3.41 31.69
N VAL A 112 14.79 2.69 31.55
CA VAL A 112 16.11 3.22 31.25
C VAL A 112 16.51 2.69 29.88
N ASN A 113 16.71 3.60 28.92
CA ASN A 113 17.07 3.22 27.57
C ASN A 113 18.51 3.64 27.24
N VAL A 114 19.28 2.77 26.62
CA VAL A 114 20.70 3.00 26.32
C VAL A 114 20.92 2.69 24.84
N ASN A 115 21.19 3.71 24.05
CA ASN A 115 21.58 3.58 22.66
C ASN A 115 23.10 3.63 22.57
N ILE A 116 23.74 2.55 22.11
CA ILE A 116 25.18 2.48 21.88
C ILE A 116 25.39 1.84 20.51
N GLN A 117 26.10 2.52 19.61
CA GLN A 117 26.27 2.06 18.22
C GLN A 117 24.90 1.84 17.54
N ASP A 118 24.64 0.62 17.03
CA ASP A 118 23.36 0.19 16.42
C ASP A 118 22.46 -0.58 17.41
N LEU A 119 22.78 -0.58 18.70
CA LEU A 119 22.04 -1.29 19.74
C LEU A 119 21.18 -0.34 20.56
N ASN A 120 19.91 -0.71 20.74
CA ASN A 120 18.93 -0.07 21.60
C ASN A 120 18.64 -1.00 22.79
N ILE A 121 19.15 -0.67 23.97
CA ILE A 121 19.08 -1.50 25.17
C ILE A 121 18.10 -0.87 26.16
N THR A 122 16.97 -1.52 26.41
CA THR A 122 15.95 -1.02 27.34
C THR A 122 15.88 -1.89 28.59
N MET A 123 16.07 -1.28 29.74
CA MET A 123 15.83 -1.87 31.07
C MET A 123 14.50 -1.38 31.60
N ILE A 124 13.57 -2.29 31.87
CA ILE A 124 12.20 -1.97 32.30
C ILE A 124 12.09 -2.20 33.81
N LYS A 125 11.50 -1.25 34.53
CA LYS A 125 11.24 -1.34 35.97
C LYS A 125 10.52 -2.65 36.32
N GLY A 126 11.02 -3.36 37.33
CA GLY A 126 10.46 -4.64 37.78
C GLY A 126 10.72 -5.85 36.86
N ALA A 127 11.29 -5.67 35.66
CA ALA A 127 11.64 -6.77 34.74
C ALA A 127 12.94 -7.47 35.16
N LEU A 128 13.01 -7.91 36.42
CA LEU A 128 14.21 -8.43 37.04
C LEU A 128 14.86 -9.55 36.19
N GLN A 129 16.18 -9.46 36.03
CA GLN A 129 17.03 -10.36 35.22
C GLN A 129 16.79 -10.34 33.71
N HIS A 130 15.95 -9.46 33.18
CA HIS A 130 15.68 -9.38 31.74
C HIS A 130 15.87 -7.98 31.20
N VAL A 131 16.53 -7.89 30.05
CA VAL A 131 16.73 -6.64 29.33
C VAL A 131 16.19 -6.79 27.91
N MET A 132 15.71 -5.69 27.34
CA MET A 132 15.36 -5.66 25.92
C MET A 132 16.57 -5.17 25.13
N VAL A 133 16.95 -5.86 24.07
CA VAL A 133 17.99 -5.43 23.14
C VAL A 133 17.40 -5.44 21.75
N ASN A 134 17.29 -4.26 21.12
CA ASN A 134 16.60 -4.07 19.84
C ASN A 134 15.17 -4.63 19.84
N GLY A 135 14.47 -4.52 20.97
CA GLY A 135 13.12 -5.06 21.15
C GLY A 135 13.06 -6.55 21.50
N LEU A 136 14.18 -7.26 21.56
CA LEU A 136 14.23 -8.68 21.97
C LEU A 136 14.54 -8.83 23.45
N ARG A 137 13.80 -9.68 24.13
CA ARG A 137 14.00 -9.99 25.55
C ARG A 137 15.15 -10.98 25.72
N HIS A 138 16.16 -10.54 26.44
CA HIS A 138 17.31 -11.33 26.81
C HIS A 138 17.36 -11.53 28.32
N ARG A 139 17.77 -12.73 28.73
CA ARG A 139 18.05 -13.02 30.14
C ARG A 139 19.50 -12.64 30.43
N LEU A 140 19.70 -11.95 31.54
CA LEU A 140 21.02 -11.63 32.05
C LEU A 140 21.68 -12.88 32.65
N PRO A 141 23.00 -13.02 32.52
CA PRO A 141 23.91 -12.12 31.82
C PRO A 141 23.86 -12.28 30.30
N ILE A 142 24.16 -11.19 29.59
CA ILE A 142 24.28 -11.15 28.13
C ILE A 142 25.55 -10.41 27.70
N SER A 143 26.29 -11.02 26.78
CA SER A 143 27.41 -10.38 26.08
C SER A 143 26.99 -10.04 24.65
N LEU A 144 26.98 -8.75 24.30
CA LEU A 144 26.50 -8.26 23.00
C LEU A 144 27.63 -8.00 22.01
N SER A 145 28.81 -7.64 22.52
CA SER A 145 30.08 -7.58 21.78
C SER A 145 31.23 -7.77 22.76
N GLY A 146 32.45 -8.04 22.29
CA GLY A 146 33.58 -8.41 23.16
C GLY A 146 33.91 -7.44 24.31
N SER A 147 33.41 -6.20 24.27
CA SER A 147 33.55 -5.22 25.34
C SER A 147 32.23 -4.64 25.86
N LEU A 148 31.06 -5.08 25.36
CA LEU A 148 29.73 -4.65 25.83
C LEU A 148 29.01 -5.83 26.47
N ARG A 149 28.83 -5.77 27.79
CA ARG A 149 28.18 -6.82 28.57
C ARG A 149 27.18 -6.26 29.56
N LEU A 150 26.10 -7.00 29.76
CA LEU A 150 25.13 -6.76 30.83
C LEU A 150 25.07 -7.97 31.74
N PHE A 151 25.20 -7.77 33.03
CA PHE A 151 25.18 -8.87 34.00
C PHE A 151 24.53 -8.42 35.30
N PRO A 152 23.93 -9.35 36.05
CA PRO A 152 23.41 -9.02 37.37
C PRO A 152 24.58 -8.77 38.32
N SER A 153 24.51 -7.68 39.10
CA SER A 153 25.38 -7.46 40.26
C SER A 153 24.50 -7.09 41.44
N GLY A 154 24.36 -8.06 42.33
CA GLY A 154 23.47 -7.97 43.48
C GLY A 154 22.01 -7.69 43.10
N SER A 155 21.43 -6.64 43.69
CA SER A 155 20.07 -6.18 43.39
C SER A 155 19.94 -5.48 42.03
N SER A 156 21.05 -5.18 41.36
CA SER A 156 21.13 -4.32 40.18
C SER A 156 21.53 -5.07 38.91
N VAL A 157 21.26 -4.47 37.76
CA VAL A 157 21.93 -4.80 36.49
C VAL A 157 23.08 -3.83 36.27
N ILE A 158 24.21 -4.36 35.82
CA ILE A 158 25.35 -3.58 35.36
C ILE A 158 25.45 -3.71 33.85
N LEU A 159 25.49 -2.59 33.15
CA LEU A 159 25.92 -2.50 31.76
C LEU A 159 27.35 -1.96 31.77
N GLU A 160 28.30 -2.72 31.24
CA GLU A 160 29.70 -2.34 31.11
C GLU A 160 30.10 -2.27 29.65
N THR A 161 30.83 -1.22 29.29
CA THR A 161 31.27 -0.95 27.93
C THR A 161 32.79 -0.77 27.85
N GLY A 162 33.37 -1.10 26.69
CA GLY A 162 34.76 -0.76 26.39
C GLY A 162 35.04 0.74 26.17
N LEU A 163 34.00 1.59 26.17
CA LEU A 163 34.11 3.05 25.97
C LEU A 163 34.41 3.80 27.28
N GLY A 164 34.52 3.09 28.40
CA GLY A 164 34.66 3.70 29.72
C GLY A 164 33.33 4.22 30.29
N LEU A 165 32.20 3.66 29.85
CA LEU A 165 30.88 3.84 30.46
C LEU A 165 30.48 2.56 31.23
N VAL A 166 30.05 2.73 32.48
CA VAL A 166 29.43 1.68 33.31
C VAL A 166 28.13 2.23 33.87
N LEU A 167 27.03 1.52 33.68
CA LEU A 167 25.71 1.90 34.18
C LEU A 167 25.22 0.83 35.17
N LYS A 168 24.72 1.26 36.33
CA LYS A 168 24.11 0.42 37.37
C LYS A 168 22.65 0.83 37.56
N TYR A 169 21.72 -0.09 37.43
CA TYR A 169 20.29 0.16 37.64
C TYR A 169 19.67 -0.90 38.55
N ASP A 170 18.93 -0.48 39.59
CA ASP A 170 18.36 -1.37 40.60
C ASP A 170 16.94 -1.91 40.27
N TRP A 171 16.47 -1.68 39.04
CA TRP A 171 15.14 -2.05 38.56
C TRP A 171 13.96 -1.32 39.21
N LEU A 172 14.22 -0.34 40.07
CA LEU A 172 13.18 0.33 40.84
C LEU A 172 13.27 1.85 40.70
N HIS A 173 14.28 2.44 41.33
CA HIS A 173 14.37 3.90 41.48
C HIS A 173 15.79 4.42 41.36
N HIS A 174 16.82 3.58 41.44
CA HIS A 174 18.22 4.00 41.50
C HIS A 174 18.98 3.67 40.21
N LEU A 175 19.45 4.72 39.52
CA LEU A 175 20.30 4.64 38.35
C LEU A 175 21.60 5.40 38.60
N ALA A 176 22.74 4.74 38.43
CA ALA A 176 24.07 5.33 38.50
C ALA A 176 24.79 5.14 37.17
N VAL A 177 25.32 6.23 36.63
CA VAL A 177 26.10 6.29 35.39
C VAL A 177 27.52 6.71 35.76
N HIS A 178 28.46 5.79 35.58
CA HIS A 178 29.88 6.04 35.73
C HIS A 178 30.51 6.23 34.35
N ALA A 179 31.13 7.38 34.12
CA ALA A 179 31.84 7.68 32.88
C ALA A 179 33.30 8.00 33.19
N SER A 180 34.22 7.54 32.33
CA SER A 180 35.62 7.92 32.40
C SER A 180 35.77 9.44 32.33
N LEU A 181 36.88 9.99 32.85
CA LEU A 181 37.11 11.43 32.80
C LEU A 181 37.11 11.99 31.37
N GLU A 182 37.52 11.19 30.39
CA GLU A 182 37.51 11.58 28.97
C GLU A 182 36.08 11.61 28.41
N LEU A 183 35.30 10.57 28.65
CA LEU A 183 33.93 10.45 28.15
C LEU A 183 32.98 11.45 28.84
N SER A 184 33.12 11.64 30.15
CA SER A 184 32.30 12.60 30.91
C SER A 184 32.48 14.06 30.45
N ARG A 185 33.62 14.41 29.84
CA ARG A 185 33.87 15.76 29.29
C ARG A 185 33.16 16.01 27.96
N THR A 186 32.79 14.96 27.23
CA THR A 186 32.14 15.05 25.92
C THR A 186 30.62 14.83 25.99
N MET A 187 30.11 14.45 27.16
CA MET A 187 28.69 14.20 27.39
C MET A 187 27.88 15.48 27.65
N CYS A 188 26.71 15.58 27.04
CA CYS A 188 25.63 16.54 27.34
C CYS A 188 24.36 15.80 27.81
N GLY A 189 23.41 16.52 28.40
CA GLY A 189 22.19 15.94 28.99
C GLY A 189 21.99 16.43 30.41
N LEU A 190 21.03 15.84 31.12
CA LEU A 190 20.74 16.15 32.51
C LEU A 190 21.94 15.87 33.45
N CYS A 191 22.81 14.93 33.10
CA CYS A 191 24.02 14.59 33.87
C CYS A 191 25.19 15.57 33.69
N SER A 192 25.10 16.52 32.76
CA SER A 192 26.26 17.30 32.35
C SER A 192 26.61 18.43 33.31
N GLY A 193 27.91 18.71 33.39
CA GLY A 193 28.46 19.73 34.27
C GLY A 193 29.75 20.36 33.77
N SER A 194 29.95 20.41 32.45
CA SER A 194 31.11 21.05 31.83
C SER A 194 30.83 22.53 31.57
N SER A 195 31.80 23.40 31.87
CA SER A 195 31.76 24.85 31.65
C SER A 195 31.77 25.29 30.16
N ARG A 196 31.26 24.44 29.27
CA ARG A 196 31.11 24.68 27.83
C ARG A 196 29.72 24.23 27.41
N ASP A 197 28.71 24.91 27.95
CA ASP A 197 27.33 24.79 27.52
C ASP A 197 27.19 25.33 26.09
N PHE A 198 26.96 24.44 25.13
CA PHE A 198 26.40 24.82 23.84
C PHE A 198 24.88 24.91 24.00
N SER A 199 24.37 26.14 23.82
CA SER A 199 22.97 26.57 23.78
C SER A 199 22.12 26.45 25.06
N SER A 200 21.99 27.62 25.71
CA SER A 200 20.84 28.14 26.50
C SER A 200 20.39 27.41 27.76
N GLY A 201 20.57 28.05 28.93
CA GLY A 201 19.56 27.95 30.00
C GLY A 201 20.03 28.20 31.43
N LEU A 202 21.21 27.73 31.83
CA LEU A 202 21.69 27.97 33.20
C LEU A 202 22.87 28.94 33.15
N PRO A 203 22.83 30.08 33.87
CA PRO A 203 24.03 30.87 34.09
C PRO A 203 25.12 29.97 34.67
N ALA A 204 26.38 30.32 34.46
CA ALA A 204 27.51 29.71 35.17
C ALA A 204 27.36 29.96 36.67
N LEU A 205 26.51 29.19 37.35
CA LEU A 205 26.31 29.22 38.78
C LEU A 205 27.58 28.58 39.36
N GLY A 206 28.44 29.42 39.93
CA GLY A 206 29.52 28.95 40.78
C GLY A 206 28.97 28.03 41.89
N PRO A 207 29.84 27.34 42.64
CA PRO A 207 29.47 26.31 43.62
C PRO A 207 28.63 26.80 44.83
N LYS A 208 28.02 28.00 44.77
CA LYS A 208 27.31 28.66 45.87
C LYS A 208 25.97 29.30 45.50
N VAL A 209 25.47 29.17 44.27
CA VAL A 209 24.17 29.77 43.89
C VAL A 209 23.17 28.67 43.61
N THR A 210 22.12 28.60 44.43
CA THR A 210 20.96 27.73 44.26
C THR A 210 20.13 28.21 43.07
N ALA A 211 19.96 27.39 42.04
CA ALA A 211 18.99 27.64 40.97
C ALA A 211 17.57 27.65 41.55
N THR A 212 16.69 28.48 41.00
CA THR A 212 15.26 28.48 41.32
C THR A 212 14.57 27.28 40.66
N ASP A 213 13.45 26.81 41.23
CA ASP A 213 12.68 25.69 40.69
C ASP A 213 12.28 25.92 39.20
N ALA A 214 12.02 27.17 38.82
CA ALA A 214 11.69 27.53 37.44
C ALA A 214 12.87 27.33 36.45
N GLU A 215 14.09 27.66 36.87
CA GLU A 215 15.30 27.46 36.05
C GLU A 215 15.63 25.97 35.88
N VAL A 216 15.38 25.16 36.91
CA VAL A 216 15.54 23.70 36.84
C VAL A 216 14.53 23.09 35.87
N VAL A 217 13.26 23.52 35.91
CA VAL A 217 12.23 23.04 34.99
C VAL A 217 12.55 23.40 33.54
N GLU A 218 13.05 24.61 33.28
CA GLU A 218 13.44 25.03 31.93
C GLU A 218 14.64 24.23 31.40
N PHE A 219 15.66 23.99 32.23
CA PHE A 219 16.78 23.13 31.89
C PHE A 219 16.35 21.68 31.61
N VAL A 220 15.46 21.11 32.43
CA VAL A 220 14.97 19.74 32.23
C VAL A 220 14.14 19.65 30.94
N ARG A 221 13.32 20.67 30.66
CA ARG A 221 12.52 20.75 29.42
C ARG A 221 13.39 20.74 28.16
N SER A 222 14.57 21.36 28.16
CA SER A 222 15.44 21.39 26.98
C SER A 222 16.01 20.01 26.60
N TRP A 223 15.98 19.04 27.52
CA TRP A 223 16.50 17.68 27.30
C TRP A 223 15.40 16.63 27.07
N LYS A 224 14.16 17.06 26.85
CA LYS A 224 13.02 16.21 26.53
C LYS A 224 13.05 15.72 25.08
N THR A 225 12.67 14.47 24.83
CA THR A 225 12.65 13.87 23.49
C THR A 225 11.22 13.53 23.01
N GLY A 226 10.77 14.11 21.88
CA GLY A 226 9.59 13.66 21.11
C GLY A 226 8.20 13.78 21.77
N SER A 227 7.16 13.91 20.94
CA SER A 227 5.75 14.05 21.37
C SER A 227 5.08 12.68 21.58
N ASP A 228 5.11 12.18 22.81
CA ASP A 228 4.27 11.05 23.22
C ASP A 228 2.78 11.48 23.17
N GLY A 229 1.92 10.58 22.70
CA GLY A 229 0.51 10.83 22.37
C GLY A 229 -0.26 11.72 23.34
N ALA A 230 -1.15 12.54 22.76
CA ALA A 230 -2.01 13.52 23.43
C ALA A 230 -2.56 13.03 24.79
N GLY A 231 -1.96 13.49 25.90
CA GLY A 231 -2.57 13.45 27.24
C GLY A 231 -1.69 13.14 28.46
N SER A 232 -0.53 12.48 28.34
CA SER A 232 0.16 11.87 29.51
C SER A 232 1.53 12.45 29.92
N CYS A 233 2.18 13.27 29.10
CA CYS A 233 3.54 13.77 29.38
C CYS A 233 3.50 15.20 29.95
N ARG A 234 4.05 15.36 31.16
CA ARG A 234 4.17 16.64 31.89
C ARG A 234 5.64 16.92 32.17
N ASP A 235 6.07 18.16 31.92
CA ASP A 235 7.45 18.59 32.15
C ASP A 235 7.81 18.60 33.64
N ASP A 236 6.82 18.90 34.49
CA ASP A 236 6.92 18.95 35.93
C ASP A 236 5.52 18.92 36.58
N CYS A 237 5.43 18.71 37.89
CA CYS A 237 4.19 18.82 38.66
C CYS A 237 3.80 20.27 39.05
N GLY A 238 4.66 21.26 38.88
CA GLY A 238 4.36 22.67 39.19
C GLY A 238 3.92 22.87 40.65
N SER A 239 2.86 23.64 40.89
CA SER A 239 2.34 23.89 42.25
C SER A 239 1.75 22.65 42.94
N SER A 240 1.64 21.52 42.22
CA SER A 240 1.09 20.26 42.74
C SER A 240 2.16 19.25 43.15
N CYS A 241 3.44 19.66 43.18
CA CYS A 241 4.52 18.78 43.58
C CYS A 241 4.38 18.30 45.03
N PRO A 242 4.67 17.01 45.30
CA PRO A 242 4.70 16.49 46.66
C PRO A 242 5.70 17.30 47.48
N SER A 243 5.21 18.06 48.46
CA SER A 243 6.05 18.87 49.34
C SER A 243 5.83 18.43 50.78
N CYS A 244 6.94 18.27 51.50
CA CYS A 244 6.92 18.03 52.92
C CYS A 244 6.57 19.33 53.65
N LYS A 245 5.55 19.31 54.52
CA LYS A 245 5.29 20.44 55.41
C LYS A 245 6.41 20.53 56.47
N PRO A 246 6.86 21.75 56.86
CA PRO A 246 7.94 21.91 57.85
C PRO A 246 7.70 21.13 59.16
N GLU A 247 6.45 21.09 59.62
CA GLU A 247 6.04 20.36 60.83
C GLU A 247 6.26 18.84 60.76
N HIS A 248 6.23 18.26 59.55
CA HIS A 248 6.43 16.83 59.33
C HIS A 248 7.91 16.47 59.14
N LEU A 249 8.73 17.42 58.67
CA LEU A 249 10.17 17.27 58.46
C LEU A 249 10.92 17.08 59.79
N GLU A 250 10.45 17.73 60.87
CA GLU A 250 11.07 17.67 62.20
C GLU A 250 10.59 16.48 63.06
N THR A 251 9.90 15.50 62.48
CA THR A 251 9.44 14.32 63.23
C THR A 251 10.60 13.39 63.58
N ALA A 252 10.54 12.77 64.76
CA ALA A 252 11.55 11.81 65.21
C ALA A 252 11.76 10.64 64.22
N LEU A 253 10.71 10.26 63.49
CA LEU A 253 10.73 9.21 62.46
C LEU A 253 11.64 9.57 61.27
N VAL A 254 11.53 10.78 60.71
CA VAL A 254 12.36 11.26 59.59
C VAL A 254 13.83 11.34 60.01
N ALA A 255 14.09 11.97 61.16
CA ALA A 255 15.45 12.11 61.69
C ALA A 255 16.09 10.73 61.99
N GLN A 256 15.31 9.78 62.51
CA GLN A 256 15.80 8.43 62.82
C GLN A 256 16.08 7.59 61.56
N ALA A 257 15.27 7.73 60.51
CA ALA A 257 15.48 7.02 59.25
C ALA A 257 16.76 7.49 58.52
N CYS A 258 17.03 8.79 58.52
CA CYS A 258 18.17 9.38 57.80
C CYS A 258 19.47 9.50 58.64
N ARG A 259 19.44 9.09 59.92
CA ARG A 259 20.56 9.28 60.87
C ARG A 259 21.90 8.67 60.43
N LEU A 260 21.87 7.57 59.66
CA LEU A 260 23.09 6.84 59.26
C LEU A 260 24.00 7.69 58.37
N LEU A 261 23.43 8.62 57.59
CA LEU A 261 24.19 9.56 56.74
C LEU A 261 24.90 10.65 57.55
N ARG A 262 24.59 10.79 58.84
CA ARG A 262 25.16 11.79 59.76
C ARG A 262 26.04 11.17 60.84
N ASP A 263 26.08 9.85 60.97
CA ASP A 263 26.73 9.16 62.09
C ASP A 263 28.25 9.03 61.85
N PRO A 264 29.09 9.78 62.59
CA PRO A 264 30.55 9.74 62.44
C PRO A 264 31.18 8.46 63.02
N LYS A 265 30.38 7.56 63.60
CA LYS A 265 30.77 6.22 64.06
C LYS A 265 30.03 5.11 63.32
N GLY A 266 29.21 5.47 62.33
CA GLY A 266 28.40 4.55 61.55
C GLY A 266 29.17 3.89 60.39
N PRO A 267 28.49 3.08 59.57
CA PRO A 267 29.12 2.36 58.45
C PRO A 267 29.73 3.29 57.40
N PHE A 268 29.32 4.56 57.34
CA PHE A 268 29.80 5.56 56.40
C PHE A 268 30.93 6.45 56.94
N THR A 269 31.54 6.12 58.10
CA THR A 269 32.53 6.99 58.76
C THR A 269 33.68 7.43 57.85
N ASP A 270 34.25 6.51 57.06
CA ASP A 270 35.32 6.85 56.13
C ASP A 270 34.81 7.62 54.90
N CYS A 271 33.55 7.42 54.56
CA CYS A 271 32.87 8.12 53.48
C CYS A 271 32.68 9.61 53.76
N LEU A 272 32.29 9.94 54.99
CA LEU A 272 32.03 11.30 55.44
C LEU A 272 33.27 12.20 55.36
N LYS A 273 34.46 11.62 55.17
CA LYS A 273 35.73 12.33 54.98
C LYS A 273 35.96 12.72 53.51
N THR A 274 35.30 12.06 52.55
CA THR A 274 35.59 12.16 51.12
C THR A 274 34.39 12.60 50.27
N VAL A 275 33.17 12.34 50.72
CA VAL A 275 31.92 12.70 50.03
C VAL A 275 31.07 13.59 50.94
N ASP A 276 30.57 14.72 50.41
CA ASP A 276 29.64 15.60 51.13
C ASP A 276 28.27 14.90 51.30
N PRO A 277 27.83 14.59 52.53
CA PRO A 277 26.55 13.91 52.76
C PRO A 277 25.34 14.84 52.64
N ALA A 278 25.53 16.17 52.62
CA ALA A 278 24.42 17.12 52.75
C ALA A 278 23.31 16.99 51.68
N PRO A 279 23.61 16.77 50.37
CA PRO A 279 22.58 16.55 49.36
C PRO A 279 21.77 15.27 49.60
N TYR A 280 22.43 14.19 50.00
CA TYR A 280 21.80 12.88 50.26
C TYR A 280 20.91 12.90 51.49
N ILE A 281 21.33 13.63 52.53
CA ILE A 281 20.52 13.84 53.74
C ILE A 281 19.23 14.59 53.40
N ARG A 282 19.31 15.68 52.62
CA ARG A 282 18.12 16.44 52.22
C ARG A 282 17.13 15.61 51.42
N ALA A 283 17.63 14.83 50.45
CA ALA A 283 16.80 13.91 49.67
C ALA A 283 16.14 12.85 50.57
N CYS A 284 16.90 12.23 51.48
CA CYS A 284 16.37 11.26 52.44
C CYS A 284 15.24 11.83 53.29
N GLU A 285 15.42 13.03 53.84
CA GLU A 285 14.43 13.68 54.71
C GLU A 285 13.16 14.04 53.93
N ALA A 286 13.30 14.52 52.69
CA ALA A 286 12.19 14.83 51.80
C ALA A 286 11.38 13.57 51.44
N ASP A 287 12.05 12.50 50.98
CA ASP A 287 11.42 11.25 50.56
C ASP A 287 10.66 10.55 51.70
N VAL A 288 11.28 10.44 52.88
CA VAL A 288 10.65 9.84 54.06
C VAL A 288 9.43 10.67 54.49
N CYS A 289 9.53 12.00 54.45
CA CYS A 289 8.42 12.87 54.83
C CYS A 289 7.25 12.78 53.84
N VAL A 290 7.51 12.88 52.54
CA VAL A 290 6.47 12.80 51.48
C VAL A 290 5.74 11.46 51.54
N ARG A 291 6.43 10.39 51.93
CA ARG A 291 5.86 9.04 52.09
C ARG A 291 5.28 8.77 53.48
N GLY A 292 4.99 9.81 54.26
CA GLY A 292 4.29 9.68 55.55
C GLY A 292 5.12 9.03 56.65
N GLY A 293 6.45 9.16 56.61
CA GLY A 293 7.37 8.59 57.58
C GLY A 293 7.82 7.15 57.29
N ASP A 294 7.62 6.65 56.07
CA ASP A 294 8.06 5.32 55.64
C ASP A 294 9.60 5.22 55.63
N PRO A 295 10.22 4.46 56.56
CA PRO A 295 11.68 4.36 56.64
C PRO A 295 12.29 3.65 55.44
N ALA A 296 11.52 2.90 54.64
CA ALA A 296 12.02 2.27 53.42
C ALA A 296 12.42 3.31 52.35
N ALA A 297 11.86 4.53 52.41
CA ALA A 297 12.21 5.62 51.53
C ALA A 297 13.65 6.12 51.74
N ALA A 298 14.20 5.96 52.95
CA ALA A 298 15.59 6.32 53.24
C ALA A 298 16.61 5.41 52.51
N CYS A 299 16.21 4.19 52.13
CA CYS A 299 17.10 3.21 51.51
C CYS A 299 17.68 3.70 50.18
N ASP A 300 16.92 4.46 49.39
CA ASP A 300 17.39 4.96 48.09
C ASP A 300 18.54 5.97 48.28
N ALA A 301 18.39 6.92 49.21
CA ALA A 301 19.44 7.87 49.55
C ALA A 301 20.68 7.18 50.16
N LEU A 302 20.49 6.15 50.99
CA LEU A 302 21.58 5.36 51.58
C LEU A 302 22.36 4.60 50.49
N LYS A 303 21.67 3.97 49.54
CA LYS A 303 22.29 3.27 48.39
C LYS A 303 23.08 4.23 47.52
N THR A 304 22.51 5.40 47.16
CA THR A 304 23.23 6.39 46.35
C THR A 304 24.45 6.93 47.06
N PHE A 305 24.38 7.15 48.37
CA PHE A 305 25.54 7.56 49.15
C PHE A 305 26.62 6.48 49.18
N THR A 306 26.25 5.20 49.30
CA THR A 306 27.19 4.08 49.13
C THR A 306 27.87 4.11 47.77
N ASP A 307 27.14 4.32 46.68
CA ASP A 307 27.72 4.35 45.33
C ASP A 307 28.65 5.55 45.11
N ALA A 308 28.31 6.72 45.65
CA ALA A 308 29.21 7.88 45.67
C ALA A 308 30.48 7.62 46.50
N CYS A 309 30.32 6.89 47.61
CA CYS A 309 31.42 6.47 48.48
C CYS A 309 32.41 5.57 47.77
N GLN A 310 31.88 4.49 47.18
CA GLN A 310 32.66 3.51 46.44
C GLN A 310 33.28 4.16 45.21
N GLY A 311 32.56 5.04 44.49
CA GLY A 311 33.11 5.83 43.38
C GLY A 311 34.30 6.73 43.77
N SER A 312 34.41 7.10 45.05
CA SER A 312 35.54 7.86 45.61
C SER A 312 36.68 6.97 46.12
N GLY A 313 36.62 5.66 45.89
CA GLY A 313 37.63 4.68 46.30
C GLY A 313 37.54 4.26 47.77
N VAL A 314 36.47 4.64 48.48
CA VAL A 314 36.28 4.32 49.90
C VAL A 314 35.35 3.11 50.05
N THR A 315 35.78 2.11 50.83
CA THR A 315 34.97 0.92 51.11
C THR A 315 34.06 1.14 52.31
N VAL A 316 32.79 0.75 52.22
CA VAL A 316 31.82 0.81 53.32
C VAL A 316 31.85 -0.52 54.09
N SER A 317 32.05 -0.47 55.42
CA SER A 317 32.15 -1.66 56.27
C SER A 317 30.82 -2.44 56.34
N ALA A 318 30.87 -3.78 56.34
CA ALA A 318 29.73 -4.72 56.40
C ALA A 318 28.85 -4.88 55.14
N TRP A 319 29.33 -4.47 53.96
CA TRP A 319 28.62 -4.54 52.66
C TRP A 319 29.23 -5.54 51.64
N ARG A 320 29.86 -6.63 52.09
CA ARG A 320 30.61 -7.55 51.20
C ARG A 320 29.77 -8.76 50.77
N ALA A 321 29.54 -8.93 49.46
CA ALA A 321 29.22 -10.22 48.86
C ALA A 321 29.72 -10.27 47.39
N LEU A 322 30.29 -11.41 47.00
CA LEU A 322 30.60 -11.80 45.62
C LEU A 322 29.72 -13.01 45.30
N ALA A 323 28.84 -12.91 44.31
CA ALA A 323 28.04 -14.05 43.87
C ALA A 323 28.81 -14.84 42.80
N ASN A 324 29.11 -16.11 43.07
CA ASN A 324 29.64 -17.02 42.05
C ASN A 324 28.49 -17.39 41.10
N CYS A 325 28.60 -17.02 39.82
CA CYS A 325 27.53 -17.19 38.84
C CYS A 325 27.82 -18.34 37.87
N CYS A 326 26.76 -19.02 37.41
CA CYS A 326 26.89 -20.19 36.54
C CYS A 326 27.46 -19.88 35.14
N ASP A 327 27.41 -18.65 34.68
CA ASP A 327 27.79 -18.20 33.35
C ASP A 327 29.30 -18.00 33.15
N ASP A 328 30.11 -18.04 34.23
CA ASP A 328 31.56 -17.88 34.18
C ASP A 328 32.28 -19.12 34.77
N PRO A 329 32.96 -19.95 33.94
CA PRO A 329 33.72 -21.09 34.44
C PRO A 329 34.99 -20.72 35.24
N ASP A 330 35.45 -19.46 35.20
CA ASP A 330 36.67 -18.94 35.87
C ASP A 330 36.35 -17.91 36.98
N ALA A 331 35.10 -17.92 37.48
CA ALA A 331 34.43 -16.87 38.26
C ALA A 331 35.22 -16.16 39.39
N PRO A 332 36.18 -16.75 40.13
CA PRO A 332 36.90 -15.98 41.15
C PRO A 332 37.84 -14.91 40.57
N SER A 333 38.38 -15.11 39.35
CA SER A 333 39.46 -14.28 38.81
C SER A 333 39.01 -13.12 37.91
N ARG A 334 37.77 -13.15 37.41
CA ARG A 334 37.23 -12.15 36.44
C ARG A 334 35.97 -11.42 36.90
N CYS A 335 35.28 -11.88 37.96
CA CYS A 335 34.22 -11.12 38.62
C CYS A 335 34.83 -10.07 39.59
N GLN A 336 35.53 -9.07 39.04
CA GLN A 336 36.15 -8.00 39.83
C GLN A 336 35.46 -6.65 39.62
N LEU A 337 34.22 -6.57 40.10
CA LEU A 337 33.51 -5.30 40.27
C LEU A 337 33.27 -5.05 41.76
N SER A 338 33.13 -3.77 42.11
CA SER A 338 32.84 -3.29 43.45
C SER A 338 31.69 -4.10 44.07
N CYS A 339 31.89 -4.65 45.27
CA CYS A 339 30.89 -5.45 45.97
C CYS A 339 29.55 -4.68 46.07
N SER A 340 28.45 -5.36 45.77
CA SER A 340 27.09 -4.84 45.84
C SER A 340 26.27 -5.61 46.89
N GLU A 341 25.28 -4.94 47.48
CA GLU A 341 24.40 -5.56 48.46
C GLU A 341 23.51 -6.63 47.83
N THR A 342 23.59 -7.87 48.33
CA THR A 342 22.80 -9.00 47.81
C THR A 342 22.79 -10.21 48.74
N CYS A 343 21.87 -11.12 48.45
CA CYS A 343 21.98 -12.52 48.90
C CYS A 343 23.07 -13.24 48.11
N GLN A 344 23.92 -14.01 48.79
CA GLN A 344 24.97 -14.83 48.20
C GLN A 344 24.59 -16.31 48.27
N CYS A 345 24.99 -17.09 47.26
CA CYS A 345 24.91 -18.54 47.34
C CYS A 345 25.90 -19.08 48.37
N ASN A 346 25.47 -20.10 49.12
CA ASN A 346 26.36 -20.83 50.00
C ASN A 346 27.53 -21.44 49.21
N GLU A 347 28.66 -21.65 49.88
CA GLU A 347 29.84 -22.28 49.30
C GLU A 347 29.49 -23.61 48.60
N GLY A 348 30.03 -23.83 47.40
CA GLY A 348 29.74 -24.99 46.56
C GLY A 348 28.50 -24.88 45.67
N PHE A 349 27.72 -23.79 45.76
CA PHE A 349 26.59 -23.50 44.89
C PHE A 349 26.85 -22.27 44.02
N LEU A 350 26.34 -22.29 42.80
CA LEU A 350 26.43 -21.23 41.81
C LEU A 350 25.04 -20.64 41.54
N LEU A 351 24.97 -19.33 41.30
CA LEU A 351 23.72 -18.66 40.94
C LEU A 351 23.35 -19.00 39.48
N SER A 352 22.25 -19.73 39.30
CA SER A 352 21.61 -20.01 38.00
C SER A 352 20.26 -19.30 37.95
N GLY A 353 20.20 -18.17 37.25
CA GLY A 353 19.05 -17.28 37.32
C GLY A 353 18.88 -16.74 38.75
N ARG A 354 17.87 -17.20 39.48
CA ARG A 354 17.58 -16.80 40.88
C ARG A 354 17.87 -17.86 41.92
N GLU A 355 18.28 -19.04 41.47
CA GLU A 355 18.45 -20.19 42.34
C GLU A 355 19.93 -20.50 42.50
N CYS A 356 20.31 -20.87 43.71
CA CYS A 356 21.64 -21.39 44.00
C CYS A 356 21.64 -22.89 43.72
N VAL A 357 22.28 -23.29 42.63
CA VAL A 357 22.31 -24.67 42.15
C VAL A 357 23.73 -25.23 42.19
N PRO A 358 23.93 -26.55 42.32
CA PRO A 358 25.24 -27.15 42.15
C PRO A 358 25.80 -26.87 40.73
N PRO A 359 27.14 -26.81 40.53
CA PRO A 359 27.73 -26.48 39.23
C PRO A 359 27.26 -27.34 38.04
N ARG A 360 26.89 -28.60 38.28
CA ARG A 360 26.35 -29.52 37.25
C ARG A 360 24.90 -29.24 36.83
N GLN A 361 24.22 -28.35 37.54
CA GLN A 361 22.85 -27.93 37.24
C GLN A 361 22.82 -26.49 36.71
N CYS A 362 23.98 -25.95 36.33
CA CYS A 362 24.04 -24.69 35.61
C CYS A 362 23.39 -24.81 34.24
N GLY A 363 22.86 -23.69 33.76
CA GLY A 363 22.30 -23.54 32.43
C GLY A 363 23.38 -23.41 31.34
N CYS A 364 22.95 -22.93 30.18
CA CYS A 364 23.73 -22.87 28.95
C CYS A 364 23.85 -21.43 28.46
N THR A 365 24.84 -21.16 27.61
CA THR A 365 24.95 -19.87 26.92
C THR A 365 24.68 -20.06 25.43
N HIS A 366 23.79 -19.25 24.86
CA HIS A 366 23.46 -19.27 23.43
C HIS A 366 23.34 -17.84 22.87
N GLY A 367 24.10 -17.53 21.82
CA GLY A 367 24.13 -16.18 21.24
C GLY A 367 24.51 -15.09 22.25
N GLY A 368 25.40 -15.43 23.21
CA GLY A 368 25.80 -14.53 24.29
C GLY A 368 24.81 -14.41 25.46
N SER A 369 23.59 -14.97 25.36
CA SER A 369 22.56 -14.93 26.41
C SER A 369 22.55 -16.21 27.25
N TYR A 370 22.42 -16.08 28.57
CA TYR A 370 22.24 -17.23 29.47
C TYR A 370 20.83 -17.84 29.38
N ARG A 371 20.73 -19.17 29.41
CA ARG A 371 19.50 -19.97 29.31
C ARG A 371 19.42 -20.92 30.49
N LEU A 372 18.25 -21.00 31.13
CA LEU A 372 18.06 -21.89 32.28
C LEU A 372 18.14 -23.38 31.87
N PRO A 373 18.47 -24.28 32.81
CA PRO A 373 18.38 -25.73 32.59
C PRO A 373 17.04 -26.13 31.99
N ASN A 374 17.07 -26.91 30.89
CA ASN A 374 15.89 -27.38 30.16
C ASN A 374 15.00 -26.28 29.53
N GLU A 375 15.46 -25.02 29.48
CA GLU A 375 14.74 -23.95 28.80
C GLU A 375 14.68 -24.24 27.29
N SER A 376 13.47 -24.33 26.73
CA SER A 376 13.22 -24.39 25.29
C SER A 376 12.85 -23.02 24.74
N PHE A 377 13.49 -22.61 23.65
CA PHE A 377 13.28 -21.29 23.04
C PHE A 377 13.49 -21.32 21.52
N TRP A 378 12.93 -20.32 20.83
CA TRP A 378 13.19 -20.06 19.42
C TRP A 378 14.51 -19.29 19.25
N ALA A 379 15.40 -19.81 18.42
CA ALA A 379 16.77 -19.30 18.31
C ALA A 379 16.96 -18.23 17.24
N ASP A 380 16.00 -18.12 16.33
CA ASP A 380 16.04 -17.23 15.18
C ASP A 380 14.73 -16.47 15.02
N ARG A 381 14.77 -15.46 14.14
CA ARG A 381 13.67 -14.52 13.89
C ARG A 381 12.59 -15.10 12.96
N SER A 382 12.86 -16.23 12.33
CA SER A 382 11.97 -16.90 11.38
C SER A 382 11.35 -18.17 11.98
N CYS A 383 11.57 -18.42 13.28
CA CYS A 383 11.14 -19.60 14.02
C CYS A 383 11.46 -20.89 13.25
N GLN A 384 12.69 -20.99 12.71
CA GLN A 384 13.17 -22.15 11.94
C GLN A 384 13.98 -23.14 12.79
N GLN A 385 14.39 -22.71 13.99
CA GLN A 385 15.15 -23.51 14.93
C GLN A 385 14.62 -23.34 16.34
N ARG A 386 14.34 -24.48 16.98
CA ARG A 386 13.98 -24.56 18.39
C ARG A 386 15.14 -25.18 19.16
N CYS A 387 15.69 -24.43 20.11
CA CYS A 387 16.80 -24.88 20.94
C CYS A 387 16.32 -25.22 22.35
N THR A 388 16.97 -26.19 22.97
CA THR A 388 16.81 -26.52 24.39
C THR A 388 18.17 -26.55 25.06
N CYS A 389 18.28 -25.93 26.24
CA CYS A 389 19.49 -26.01 27.06
C CYS A 389 19.58 -27.37 27.75
N ASP A 390 20.63 -28.13 27.45
CA ASP A 390 20.95 -29.36 28.19
C ASP A 390 21.91 -29.04 29.35
N PRO A 391 21.47 -29.15 30.61
CA PRO A 391 22.30 -28.84 31.77
C PRO A 391 23.48 -29.81 31.97
N ALA A 392 23.41 -31.03 31.43
CA ALA A 392 24.49 -32.01 31.58
C ALA A 392 25.70 -31.67 30.71
N SER A 393 25.46 -31.30 29.44
CA SER A 393 26.50 -30.87 28.52
C SER A 393 26.82 -29.38 28.62
N ARG A 394 25.94 -28.57 29.24
CA ARG A 394 25.98 -27.09 29.24
C ARG A 394 25.90 -26.47 27.85
N HIS A 395 25.45 -27.24 26.86
CA HIS A 395 25.28 -26.80 25.49
C HIS A 395 23.80 -26.77 25.10
N THR A 396 23.47 -25.88 24.17
CA THR A 396 22.14 -25.87 23.56
C THR A 396 22.08 -26.84 22.41
N THR A 397 21.10 -27.74 22.46
CA THR A 397 20.76 -28.62 21.34
C THR A 397 19.61 -27.99 20.57
N CYS A 398 19.81 -27.76 19.27
CA CYS A 398 18.86 -27.08 18.41
C CYS A 398 18.33 -28.03 17.36
N THR A 399 17.01 -28.05 17.18
CA THR A 399 16.35 -28.84 16.15
C THR A 399 15.69 -27.91 15.12
N PRO A 400 15.76 -28.24 13.83
CA PRO A 400 14.99 -27.54 12.81
C PRO A 400 13.49 -27.76 13.05
N VAL A 401 12.74 -26.69 13.20
CA VAL A 401 11.28 -26.70 13.42
C VAL A 401 10.72 -25.51 12.68
N ARG A 402 9.52 -25.60 12.10
CA ARG A 402 8.84 -24.45 11.50
C ARG A 402 7.57 -24.14 12.29
N CYS A 403 7.09 -22.91 12.19
CA CYS A 403 5.78 -22.58 12.72
C CYS A 403 4.69 -23.51 12.15
N PRO A 404 3.70 -23.89 12.96
CA PRO A 404 2.50 -24.57 12.48
C PRO A 404 1.83 -23.79 11.34
N HIS A 405 1.08 -24.49 10.49
CA HIS A 405 0.43 -23.85 9.34
C HIS A 405 -0.51 -22.71 9.77
N GLY A 406 -0.42 -21.57 9.07
CA GLY A 406 -1.20 -20.38 9.38
C GLY A 406 -0.71 -19.63 10.61
N GLU A 407 0.44 -20.02 11.16
CA GLU A 407 1.18 -19.26 12.18
C GLU A 407 2.42 -18.62 11.55
N GLU A 408 2.61 -17.33 11.83
CA GLU A 408 3.79 -16.57 11.47
C GLU A 408 4.70 -16.44 12.70
N CYS A 409 6.00 -16.42 12.46
CA CYS A 409 6.96 -16.12 13.50
C CYS A 409 6.89 -14.63 13.81
N VAL A 410 6.34 -14.29 14.96
CA VAL A 410 6.21 -12.90 15.41
C VAL A 410 7.04 -12.68 16.65
N LEU A 411 7.46 -11.43 16.85
CA LEU A 411 7.97 -10.97 18.12
C LEU A 411 6.78 -10.74 19.06
N GLU A 412 6.56 -11.65 20.00
CA GLU A 412 5.46 -11.56 20.95
C GLU A 412 5.66 -10.36 21.90
N ALA A 413 4.57 -9.89 22.53
CA ALA A 413 4.63 -8.81 23.52
C ALA A 413 5.58 -9.09 24.70
N ALA A 414 5.87 -10.36 24.97
CA ALA A 414 6.85 -10.81 25.94
C ALA A 414 8.31 -10.57 25.50
N GLY A 415 8.55 -10.10 24.28
CA GLY A 415 9.87 -9.85 23.69
C GLY A 415 10.57 -11.11 23.17
N THR A 416 9.86 -12.22 23.02
CA THR A 416 10.38 -13.49 22.49
C THR A 416 9.77 -13.80 21.14
N TYR A 417 10.53 -14.44 20.25
CA TYR A 417 9.94 -15.00 19.02
C TYR A 417 9.04 -16.16 19.38
N GLY A 418 7.88 -16.22 18.74
CA GLY A 418 6.90 -17.28 18.89
C GLY A 418 6.06 -17.41 17.64
N CYS A 419 5.48 -18.60 17.45
CA CYS A 419 4.55 -18.82 16.36
C CYS A 419 3.17 -18.37 16.84
N GLN A 420 2.64 -17.36 16.16
CA GLN A 420 1.31 -16.86 16.40
C GLN A 420 0.53 -17.02 15.11
N ARG A 421 -0.75 -17.40 15.18
CA ARG A 421 -1.61 -17.41 14.00
C ARG A 421 -1.50 -16.08 13.25
N GLY A 422 -0.96 -16.15 12.04
CA GLY A 422 -0.93 -15.04 11.11
C GLY A 422 -2.34 -14.53 10.96
N THR A 423 -2.53 -13.22 10.90
CA THR A 423 -3.87 -12.65 10.75
C THR A 423 -4.40 -12.87 9.32
N HIS A 424 -3.49 -13.09 8.36
CA HIS A 424 -3.78 -13.22 6.93
C HIS A 424 -2.90 -14.29 6.26
N GLY A 425 -3.39 -14.93 5.20
CA GLY A 425 -2.60 -15.65 4.20
C GLY A 425 -2.23 -14.72 3.05
N LEU A 426 -1.08 -14.94 2.43
CA LEU A 426 -0.55 -14.07 1.38
C LEU A 426 -0.45 -14.80 0.04
N CYS A 427 -1.16 -14.29 -0.97
CA CYS A 427 -0.96 -14.69 -2.36
C CYS A 427 -0.13 -13.62 -3.10
N LEU A 428 0.84 -14.07 -3.89
CA LEU A 428 1.79 -13.22 -4.61
C LEU A 428 1.73 -13.50 -6.11
N VAL A 429 1.68 -12.44 -6.91
CA VAL A 429 1.91 -12.48 -8.35
C VAL A 429 3.09 -11.57 -8.65
N GLN A 430 4.19 -12.12 -9.15
CA GLN A 430 5.40 -11.36 -9.47
C GLN A 430 5.79 -11.60 -10.93
N GLY A 431 5.45 -10.64 -11.80
CA GLY A 431 5.51 -10.79 -13.25
C GLY A 431 4.29 -11.57 -13.77
N ASP A 432 4.47 -12.22 -14.91
CA ASP A 432 3.71 -13.37 -15.38
C ASP A 432 4.73 -14.18 -16.21
N PRO A 433 5.27 -15.28 -15.62
CA PRO A 433 4.41 -16.33 -15.05
C PRO A 433 4.44 -16.63 -13.54
N HIS A 434 5.15 -15.91 -12.66
CA HIS A 434 5.37 -16.42 -11.30
C HIS A 434 4.23 -16.15 -10.29
N TYR A 435 3.62 -17.22 -9.75
CA TYR A 435 2.58 -17.17 -8.72
C TYR A 435 3.00 -17.90 -7.43
N THR A 436 2.52 -17.40 -6.30
CA THR A 436 2.53 -18.09 -5.00
C THR A 436 1.13 -18.04 -4.40
N THR A 437 0.51 -19.19 -4.13
CA THR A 437 -0.82 -19.29 -3.49
C THR A 437 -0.80 -18.89 -2.01
N PHE A 438 -1.98 -18.78 -1.39
CA PHE A 438 -2.10 -18.49 0.04
C PHE A 438 -1.40 -19.52 0.94
N ASP A 439 -1.34 -20.79 0.51
CA ASP A 439 -0.70 -21.89 1.23
C ASP A 439 0.77 -22.10 0.80
N GLY A 440 1.31 -21.19 -0.02
CA GLY A 440 2.72 -21.13 -0.39
C GLY A 440 3.11 -22.03 -1.57
N ARG A 441 2.15 -22.56 -2.34
CA ARG A 441 2.45 -23.29 -3.59
C ARG A 441 2.98 -22.33 -4.64
N ARG A 442 4.22 -22.55 -5.08
CA ARG A 442 4.83 -21.83 -6.21
C ARG A 442 4.62 -22.57 -7.52
N PHE A 443 4.33 -21.82 -8.57
CA PHE A 443 4.19 -22.32 -9.93
C PHE A 443 4.27 -21.18 -10.95
N ASP A 444 4.57 -21.56 -12.19
CA ASP A 444 4.64 -20.65 -13.33
C ASP A 444 3.43 -20.86 -14.25
N PHE A 445 2.75 -19.78 -14.63
CA PHE A 445 1.57 -19.79 -15.51
C PHE A 445 1.56 -18.63 -16.53
N GLU A 446 1.96 -18.89 -17.79
CA GLU A 446 2.10 -17.91 -18.89
C GLU A 446 0.79 -17.64 -19.68
N GLY A 447 -0.28 -17.26 -18.99
CA GLY A 447 -1.58 -17.00 -19.64
C GLY A 447 -1.81 -15.54 -20.04
N THR A 448 -2.19 -15.24 -21.28
CA THR A 448 -2.46 -13.85 -21.76
C THR A 448 -3.95 -13.44 -21.77
N CYS A 449 -4.77 -14.13 -20.98
CA CYS A 449 -6.22 -13.92 -20.91
C CYS A 449 -6.60 -13.26 -19.56
N ILE A 450 -7.89 -13.20 -19.26
CA ILE A 450 -8.38 -12.76 -17.94
C ILE A 450 -8.59 -13.99 -17.08
N TYR A 451 -8.00 -14.01 -15.89
CA TYR A 451 -8.07 -15.15 -14.97
C TYR A 451 -8.60 -14.75 -13.59
N LEU A 452 -9.32 -15.67 -12.95
CA LEU A 452 -9.75 -15.53 -11.57
C LEU A 452 -8.56 -15.71 -10.63
N LEU A 453 -8.11 -14.62 -10.01
CA LEU A 453 -7.02 -14.65 -9.06
C LEU A 453 -7.49 -15.24 -7.72
N ALA A 454 -8.55 -14.67 -7.16
CA ALA A 454 -9.20 -15.17 -5.94
C ALA A 454 -10.67 -14.72 -5.87
N ALA A 455 -11.54 -15.58 -5.35
CA ALA A 455 -12.90 -15.26 -4.96
C ALA A 455 -13.33 -16.08 -3.74
N HIS A 456 -14.46 -15.71 -3.13
CA HIS A 456 -15.10 -16.50 -2.09
C HIS A 456 -15.92 -17.67 -2.69
N CYS A 457 -15.66 -18.91 -2.24
CA CYS A 457 -16.32 -20.15 -2.66
C CYS A 457 -16.35 -21.20 -1.52
N PRO A 458 -17.41 -22.01 -1.27
CA PRO A 458 -18.82 -21.94 -1.71
C PRO A 458 -19.76 -21.26 -0.68
N SER A 459 -20.91 -20.78 -1.19
CA SER A 459 -21.84 -19.76 -0.66
C SER A 459 -22.60 -20.05 0.65
N THR A 460 -22.12 -20.90 1.56
CA THR A 460 -22.80 -21.18 2.84
C THR A 460 -22.10 -20.49 4.01
N GLY A 461 -22.31 -19.18 4.18
CA GLY A 461 -21.68 -18.45 5.27
C GLY A 461 -21.98 -16.95 5.32
N SER A 462 -21.72 -16.34 6.49
CA SER A 462 -21.88 -14.91 6.80
C SER A 462 -20.69 -14.04 6.34
N LEU A 463 -19.77 -14.59 5.55
CA LEU A 463 -18.55 -13.90 5.12
C LEU A 463 -18.83 -12.93 3.96
N PRO A 464 -18.17 -11.75 3.92
CA PRO A 464 -18.29 -10.81 2.82
C PRO A 464 -17.88 -11.43 1.47
N ASN A 465 -18.67 -11.19 0.44
CA ASN A 465 -18.38 -11.68 -0.91
C ASN A 465 -17.36 -10.77 -1.61
N PHE A 466 -16.44 -11.37 -2.37
CA PHE A 466 -15.47 -10.66 -3.21
C PHE A 466 -15.07 -11.51 -4.42
N ARG A 467 -14.60 -10.84 -5.48
CA ARG A 467 -14.04 -11.48 -6.68
C ARG A 467 -12.93 -10.62 -7.26
N ILE A 468 -11.75 -11.21 -7.47
CA ILE A 468 -10.57 -10.53 -8.01
C ILE A 468 -10.09 -11.27 -9.25
N GLU A 469 -9.94 -10.54 -10.35
CA GLU A 469 -9.47 -11.04 -11.63
C GLU A 469 -8.24 -10.26 -12.07
N VAL A 470 -7.31 -10.96 -12.74
CA VAL A 470 -6.09 -10.38 -13.30
C VAL A 470 -6.09 -10.57 -14.81
N GLN A 471 -5.74 -9.51 -15.54
CA GLN A 471 -5.55 -9.51 -16.98
C GLN A 471 -4.06 -9.37 -17.29
N ASN A 472 -3.46 -10.37 -17.93
CA ASN A 472 -2.05 -10.33 -18.33
C ASN A 472 -1.90 -10.09 -19.84
N GLU A 473 -0.86 -9.38 -20.27
CA GLU A 473 -0.53 -9.18 -21.69
C GLU A 473 0.97 -9.35 -21.98
N LYS A 474 1.32 -9.80 -23.20
CA LYS A 474 2.72 -9.88 -23.67
C LYS A 474 3.22 -8.50 -24.09
N ARG A 475 4.32 -8.03 -23.48
CA ARG A 475 4.99 -6.79 -23.91
C ARG A 475 6.03 -7.09 -25.00
N ASP A 476 6.06 -6.26 -26.04
CA ASP A 476 7.17 -6.12 -27.00
C ASP A 476 7.60 -7.37 -27.80
N GLY A 477 6.71 -8.33 -28.03
CA GLY A 477 6.97 -9.44 -28.97
C GLY A 477 8.05 -10.45 -28.52
N LYS A 478 8.45 -10.44 -27.24
CA LYS A 478 9.56 -11.26 -26.70
C LYS A 478 9.23 -12.06 -25.44
N GLY A 479 8.06 -12.71 -25.41
CA GLY A 479 7.86 -13.92 -24.60
C GLY A 479 7.26 -13.73 -23.20
N ALA A 480 7.63 -12.74 -22.40
CA ALA A 480 7.05 -12.57 -21.05
C ALA A 480 5.77 -11.71 -21.05
N SER A 481 4.81 -12.08 -20.21
CA SER A 481 3.60 -11.30 -19.96
C SER A 481 3.66 -10.55 -18.63
N TYR A 482 2.84 -9.51 -18.48
CA TYR A 482 2.73 -8.72 -17.24
C TYR A 482 1.26 -8.44 -16.94
N SER A 483 0.89 -8.35 -15.66
CA SER A 483 -0.45 -7.97 -15.24
C SER A 483 -0.75 -6.51 -15.60
N LYS A 484 -1.65 -6.32 -16.57
CA LYS A 484 -2.06 -5.03 -17.13
C LYS A 484 -3.17 -4.36 -16.33
N VAL A 485 -4.15 -5.18 -15.92
CA VAL A 485 -5.38 -4.70 -15.27
C VAL A 485 -5.77 -5.65 -14.15
N ILE A 486 -6.02 -5.12 -12.96
CA ILE A 486 -6.61 -5.83 -11.84
C ILE A 486 -8.06 -5.38 -11.71
N LYS A 487 -9.00 -6.33 -11.69
CA LYS A 487 -10.43 -6.08 -11.53
C LYS A 487 -10.90 -6.68 -10.21
N MET A 488 -11.45 -5.86 -9.33
CA MET A 488 -11.95 -6.28 -8.01
C MET A 488 -13.42 -5.91 -7.89
N GLN A 489 -14.24 -6.88 -7.53
CA GLN A 489 -15.65 -6.70 -7.18
C GLN A 489 -15.80 -6.92 -5.67
N VAL A 490 -16.19 -5.88 -4.93
CA VAL A 490 -16.35 -5.93 -3.48
C VAL A 490 -17.36 -4.89 -3.01
N HIS A 491 -18.20 -5.22 -2.02
CA HIS A 491 -19.24 -4.31 -1.49
C HIS A 491 -20.13 -3.64 -2.56
N GLY A 492 -20.34 -4.30 -3.71
CA GLY A 492 -21.11 -3.76 -4.84
C GLY A 492 -20.35 -2.79 -5.76
N TYR A 493 -19.06 -2.55 -5.52
CA TYR A 493 -18.19 -1.74 -6.37
C TYR A 493 -17.39 -2.61 -7.35
N ASN A 494 -17.30 -2.14 -8.59
CA ASN A 494 -16.40 -2.65 -9.61
C ASN A 494 -15.18 -1.73 -9.70
N ILE A 495 -14.06 -2.17 -9.13
CA ILE A 495 -12.79 -1.44 -9.05
C ILE A 495 -11.85 -2.01 -10.13
N GLN A 496 -11.33 -1.15 -11.00
CA GLN A 496 -10.33 -1.51 -12.00
C GLN A 496 -9.09 -0.66 -11.83
N ILE A 497 -7.95 -1.32 -11.70
CA ILE A 497 -6.64 -0.71 -11.53
C ILE A 497 -5.82 -1.06 -12.77
N SER A 498 -5.32 -0.05 -13.48
CA SER A 498 -4.49 -0.25 -14.66
C SER A 498 -3.17 0.50 -14.56
N TRP A 499 -2.10 -0.11 -15.09
CA TRP A 499 -0.75 0.43 -15.02
C TRP A 499 -0.58 1.79 -15.74
N ASP A 500 -1.40 2.07 -16.75
CA ASP A 500 -1.38 3.30 -17.54
C ASP A 500 -2.17 4.46 -16.89
N GLN A 501 -2.81 4.20 -15.75
CA GLN A 501 -3.59 5.17 -14.96
C GLN A 501 -2.99 5.35 -13.55
N MET A 502 -1.67 5.58 -13.46
CA MET A 502 -1.00 5.83 -12.18
C MET A 502 -1.73 6.88 -11.32
N ASP A 503 -1.83 6.59 -10.02
CA ASP A 503 -2.51 7.41 -9.00
C ASP A 503 -4.03 7.61 -9.21
N ARG A 504 -4.63 6.86 -10.14
CA ARG A 504 -6.07 6.85 -10.42
C ARG A 504 -6.63 5.43 -10.45
N VAL A 505 -7.91 5.30 -10.11
CA VAL A 505 -8.60 4.01 -10.05
C VAL A 505 -10.00 4.17 -10.63
N LEU A 506 -10.40 3.27 -11.53
CA LEU A 506 -11.73 3.30 -12.13
C LEU A 506 -12.71 2.52 -11.24
N VAL A 507 -13.69 3.20 -10.65
CA VAL A 507 -14.71 2.62 -9.76
C VAL A 507 -16.09 2.85 -10.36
N ASN A 508 -16.81 1.77 -10.69
CA ASN A 508 -18.14 1.85 -11.35
C ASN A 508 -18.12 2.80 -12.57
N SER A 509 -17.07 2.70 -13.38
CA SER A 509 -16.80 3.56 -14.55
C SER A 509 -16.35 5.00 -14.25
N LEU A 510 -16.29 5.44 -12.98
CA LEU A 510 -15.78 6.75 -12.56
C LEU A 510 -14.30 6.67 -12.17
N LEU A 511 -13.46 7.51 -12.75
CA LEU A 511 -12.02 7.55 -12.50
C LEU A 511 -11.74 8.44 -11.29
N LEU A 512 -11.47 7.80 -10.16
CA LEU A 512 -11.16 8.46 -8.89
C LEU A 512 -9.66 8.65 -8.72
N ARG A 513 -9.25 9.71 -8.02
CA ARG A 513 -7.85 9.92 -7.62
C ARG A 513 -7.61 9.35 -6.22
N LEU A 514 -6.38 8.92 -5.97
CA LEU A 514 -5.96 8.52 -4.63
C LEU A 514 -5.61 9.75 -3.76
N PRO A 515 -5.88 9.72 -2.44
CA PRO A 515 -6.62 8.68 -1.72
C PRO A 515 -8.15 8.80 -1.93
N SER A 516 -8.86 7.68 -1.93
CA SER A 516 -10.32 7.61 -2.03
C SER A 516 -10.90 6.62 -1.04
N VAL A 517 -12.00 6.98 -0.38
CA VAL A 517 -12.70 6.16 0.62
C VAL A 517 -14.16 5.98 0.20
N LEU A 518 -14.61 4.73 0.07
CA LEU A 518 -15.96 4.39 -0.36
C LEU A 518 -16.79 3.82 0.80
N SER A 519 -18.12 3.89 0.68
CA SER A 519 -19.08 3.30 1.64
C SER A 519 -18.75 3.59 3.11
N LEU A 520 -18.48 4.86 3.46
CA LEU A 520 -18.17 5.28 4.83
C LEU A 520 -16.97 4.54 5.46
N GLY A 521 -15.96 4.17 4.65
CA GLY A 521 -14.74 3.54 5.15
C GLY A 521 -14.65 2.03 4.90
N LYS A 522 -15.65 1.42 4.26
CA LYS A 522 -15.64 -0.02 3.96
C LYS A 522 -14.60 -0.43 2.92
N VAL A 523 -14.27 0.48 2.01
CA VAL A 523 -13.19 0.28 1.03
C VAL A 523 -12.35 1.54 1.02
N LYS A 524 -11.07 1.42 1.31
CA LYS A 524 -10.09 2.51 1.30
C LYS A 524 -9.07 2.22 0.20
N MET A 525 -8.88 3.18 -0.69
CA MET A 525 -7.89 3.10 -1.76
C MET A 525 -6.90 4.23 -1.58
N TYR A 526 -5.63 3.90 -1.43
CA TYR A 526 -4.60 4.90 -1.17
C TYR A 526 -3.24 4.44 -1.70
N LYS A 527 -2.30 5.37 -1.80
CA LYS A 527 -0.92 5.10 -2.17
C LYS A 527 -0.02 5.28 -0.96
N THR A 528 0.84 4.31 -0.74
CA THR A 528 1.89 4.36 0.29
C THR A 528 3.18 3.86 -0.32
N GLY A 529 4.19 4.73 -0.38
CA GLY A 529 5.38 4.48 -1.20
C GLY A 529 5.03 4.49 -2.69
N LEU A 530 5.64 3.58 -3.45
CA LEU A 530 5.39 3.40 -4.87
C LEU A 530 4.20 2.48 -5.19
N SER A 531 3.49 1.95 -4.19
CA SER A 531 2.41 0.98 -4.37
C SER A 531 1.03 1.53 -4.01
N LEU A 532 0.03 1.10 -4.76
CA LEU A 532 -1.39 1.28 -4.46
C LEU A 532 -1.86 0.19 -3.50
N TYR A 533 -2.77 0.56 -2.58
CA TYR A 533 -3.45 -0.34 -1.66
C TYR A 533 -4.96 -0.19 -1.79
N VAL A 534 -5.68 -1.32 -1.77
CA VAL A 534 -7.13 -1.40 -1.57
C VAL A 534 -7.38 -2.21 -0.30
N GLU A 535 -7.78 -1.53 0.77
CA GLU A 535 -8.07 -2.10 2.08
C GLU A 535 -9.59 -2.18 2.28
N CYS A 536 -10.10 -3.36 2.62
CA CYS A 536 -11.51 -3.58 2.96
C CYS A 536 -11.71 -3.67 4.48
N ASP A 537 -12.88 -3.27 4.97
CA ASP A 537 -13.25 -3.32 6.40
C ASP A 537 -13.17 -4.72 7.04
N PHE A 538 -13.33 -5.78 6.24
CA PHE A 538 -13.21 -7.15 6.71
C PHE A 538 -11.77 -7.70 6.69
N GLY A 539 -10.77 -6.87 6.36
CA GLY A 539 -9.35 -7.20 6.46
C GLY A 539 -8.70 -7.66 5.15
N LEU A 540 -9.44 -7.77 4.04
CA LEU A 540 -8.83 -8.05 2.73
C LEU A 540 -8.01 -6.86 2.27
N VAL A 541 -6.73 -7.08 1.95
CA VAL A 541 -5.83 -6.05 1.43
C VAL A 541 -5.21 -6.49 0.11
N LEU A 542 -5.47 -5.73 -0.95
CA LEU A 542 -4.79 -5.84 -2.24
C LEU A 542 -3.72 -4.75 -2.33
N SER A 543 -2.51 -5.09 -2.78
CA SER A 543 -1.52 -4.09 -3.20
C SER A 543 -0.98 -4.35 -4.60
N TYR A 544 -0.67 -3.25 -5.31
CA TYR A 544 -0.13 -3.28 -6.66
C TYR A 544 0.92 -2.18 -6.86
N ASN A 545 2.10 -2.55 -7.37
CA ASN A 545 3.21 -1.62 -7.60
C ASN A 545 3.20 -0.94 -8.99
N TRP A 546 2.07 -0.98 -9.70
CA TRP A 546 1.89 -0.45 -11.07
C TRP A 546 2.68 -1.13 -12.17
N ASN A 547 3.42 -2.20 -11.86
CA ASN A 547 4.26 -2.88 -12.81
C ASN A 547 3.99 -4.39 -12.78
N ASN A 548 4.71 -5.10 -11.91
CA ASN A 548 4.84 -6.55 -11.94
C ASN A 548 4.43 -7.23 -10.63
N LEU A 549 4.19 -6.50 -9.54
CA LEU A 549 3.91 -7.10 -8.23
C LEU A 549 2.47 -6.85 -7.79
N VAL A 550 1.71 -7.93 -7.64
CA VAL A 550 0.39 -7.94 -6.99
C VAL A 550 0.48 -8.78 -5.72
N THR A 551 0.06 -8.22 -4.59
CA THR A 551 -0.03 -8.92 -3.29
C THR A 551 -1.47 -8.95 -2.84
N LEU A 552 -1.96 -10.11 -2.41
CA LEU A 552 -3.29 -10.26 -1.83
C LEU A 552 -3.17 -10.87 -0.43
N ALA A 553 -3.46 -10.08 0.60
CA ALA A 553 -3.52 -10.53 1.98
C ALA A 553 -4.97 -10.86 2.35
N MET A 554 -5.23 -12.14 2.64
CA MET A 554 -6.56 -12.67 2.93
C MET A 554 -6.70 -13.03 4.41
N PRO A 555 -7.67 -12.48 5.16
CA PRO A 555 -7.84 -12.80 6.58
C PRO A 555 -8.07 -14.29 6.82
N MET A 556 -7.51 -14.85 7.89
CA MET A 556 -7.69 -16.27 8.25
C MET A 556 -9.16 -16.72 8.37
N ALA A 557 -10.10 -15.78 8.58
CA ALA A 557 -11.53 -16.07 8.58
C ALA A 557 -12.04 -16.66 7.25
N PHE A 558 -11.29 -16.47 6.15
CA PHE A 558 -11.57 -17.02 4.82
C PHE A 558 -10.83 -18.35 4.54
N SER A 559 -10.18 -18.95 5.54
CA SER A 559 -9.46 -20.22 5.35
C SER A 559 -10.42 -21.33 4.89
N GLY A 560 -10.06 -22.00 3.79
CA GLY A 560 -10.89 -23.01 3.14
C GLY A 560 -12.12 -22.44 2.40
N ALA A 561 -12.27 -21.12 2.33
CA ALA A 561 -13.41 -20.44 1.72
C ALA A 561 -13.02 -19.63 0.46
N THR A 562 -11.81 -19.81 -0.06
CA THR A 562 -11.37 -19.16 -1.30
C THR A 562 -11.31 -20.15 -2.47
N CYS A 563 -11.27 -19.61 -3.68
CA CYS A 563 -11.09 -20.32 -4.93
C CYS A 563 -10.38 -19.41 -5.93
N GLY A 564 -9.73 -19.97 -6.96
CA GLY A 564 -8.98 -19.23 -7.97
C GLY A 564 -7.53 -19.67 -8.05
N ILE A 565 -6.72 -18.92 -8.80
CA ILE A 565 -5.27 -19.16 -8.96
C ILE A 565 -4.53 -19.11 -7.61
N CYS A 566 -5.00 -18.30 -6.65
CA CYS A 566 -4.43 -18.22 -5.31
C CYS A 566 -4.76 -19.42 -4.40
N GLY A 567 -5.49 -20.42 -4.88
CA GLY A 567 -5.82 -21.62 -4.12
C GLY A 567 -7.02 -21.47 -3.17
N ASN A 568 -7.21 -22.48 -2.32
CA ASN A 568 -8.37 -22.58 -1.43
C ASN A 568 -8.11 -22.10 0.01
N PHE A 569 -6.85 -21.77 0.32
CA PHE A 569 -6.40 -21.23 1.61
C PHE A 569 -6.73 -22.13 2.81
N ASN A 570 -6.68 -23.44 2.64
CA ASN A 570 -6.98 -24.41 3.70
C ASN A 570 -5.73 -24.90 4.44
N GLY A 571 -4.55 -24.55 3.94
CA GLY A 571 -3.25 -24.92 4.47
C GLY A 571 -2.61 -26.16 3.85
N ASP A 572 -3.16 -26.70 2.78
CA ASP A 572 -2.57 -27.80 2.00
C ASP A 572 -2.19 -27.32 0.59
N LYS A 573 -0.95 -26.87 0.45
CA LYS A 573 -0.38 -26.44 -0.83
C LYS A 573 -0.47 -27.46 -1.99
N ASN A 574 -0.78 -28.72 -1.71
CA ASN A 574 -0.87 -29.77 -2.72
C ASN A 574 -2.24 -29.82 -3.40
N ASP A 575 -3.28 -29.24 -2.79
CA ASP A 575 -4.64 -29.19 -3.37
C ASP A 575 -4.99 -27.84 -4.00
N ASP A 576 -4.13 -26.84 -3.83
CA ASP A 576 -4.28 -25.48 -4.37
C ASP A 576 -4.56 -25.39 -5.88
N LEU A 577 -3.99 -26.31 -6.66
CA LEU A 577 -4.11 -26.33 -8.13
C LEU A 577 -5.16 -27.33 -8.62
N VAL A 578 -5.96 -27.91 -7.74
CA VAL A 578 -7.00 -28.89 -8.08
C VAL A 578 -8.31 -28.15 -8.32
N PRO A 579 -8.92 -28.25 -9.52
CA PRO A 579 -10.19 -27.60 -9.79
C PRO A 579 -11.36 -28.27 -9.05
N PRO A 580 -12.52 -27.58 -8.90
CA PRO A 580 -13.70 -28.09 -8.21
C PRO A 580 -14.26 -29.41 -8.78
N GLU A 581 -14.02 -29.71 -10.06
CA GLU A 581 -14.53 -30.91 -10.76
C GLU A 581 -13.56 -32.12 -10.70
N GLY A 582 -12.47 -32.02 -9.92
CA GLY A 582 -11.48 -33.09 -9.73
C GLY A 582 -10.23 -32.95 -10.61
N PRO A 583 -9.19 -33.79 -10.38
CA PRO A 583 -7.89 -33.62 -11.03
C PRO A 583 -7.92 -33.99 -12.51
N GLY A 584 -7.58 -33.03 -13.39
CA GLY A 584 -7.21 -33.28 -14.79
C GLY A 584 -5.80 -33.88 -14.92
N PRO A 585 -5.42 -34.39 -16.11
CA PRO A 585 -4.17 -35.15 -16.30
C PRO A 585 -2.87 -34.31 -16.28
N HIS A 586 -2.91 -32.98 -16.38
CA HIS A 586 -1.73 -32.09 -16.33
C HIS A 586 -1.97 -30.76 -15.57
N HIS A 587 -0.91 -30.22 -14.93
CA HIS A 587 -0.95 -28.96 -14.15
C HIS A 587 -1.39 -27.72 -14.97
N SER A 588 -1.08 -27.65 -16.26
CA SER A 588 -1.49 -26.56 -17.16
C SER A 588 -2.98 -26.56 -17.47
N ASP A 589 -3.62 -27.73 -17.47
CA ASP A 589 -5.03 -27.90 -17.82
C ASP A 589 -5.94 -27.39 -16.69
N ALA A 590 -5.48 -27.51 -15.44
CA ALA A 590 -6.20 -27.03 -14.25
C ALA A 590 -6.24 -25.49 -14.18
N LEU A 591 -5.14 -24.81 -14.50
CA LEU A 591 -5.05 -23.35 -14.45
C LEU A 591 -5.85 -22.65 -15.56
N THR A 592 -6.01 -23.32 -16.71
CA THR A 592 -6.84 -22.83 -17.82
C THR A 592 -8.33 -22.77 -17.44
N GLN A 593 -8.77 -23.56 -16.46
CA GLN A 593 -10.15 -23.54 -15.96
C GLN A 593 -10.50 -22.25 -15.19
N TRP A 594 -9.49 -21.54 -14.66
CA TRP A 594 -9.69 -20.25 -14.00
C TRP A 594 -9.79 -19.08 -15.00
N LYS A 595 -9.82 -19.34 -16.32
CA LYS A 595 -10.05 -18.31 -17.34
C LYS A 595 -11.49 -17.80 -17.25
N THR A 596 -11.64 -16.49 -17.05
CA THR A 596 -12.95 -15.82 -16.96
C THR A 596 -13.25 -14.92 -18.15
N GLY A 597 -12.27 -14.61 -18.98
CA GLY A 597 -12.47 -13.78 -20.17
C GLY A 597 -11.38 -13.90 -21.22
N VAL A 598 -11.75 -13.61 -22.48
CA VAL A 598 -10.87 -13.63 -23.66
C VAL A 598 -10.71 -12.20 -24.18
N ILE A 599 -9.47 -11.79 -24.43
CA ILE A 599 -9.10 -10.49 -25.02
C ILE A 599 -8.38 -10.70 -26.37
N PRO A 600 -8.31 -9.70 -27.26
CA PRO A 600 -7.49 -9.80 -28.48
C PRO A 600 -6.03 -10.12 -28.12
N GLY A 601 -5.48 -11.22 -28.67
CA GLY A 601 -4.15 -11.72 -28.30
C GLY A 601 -4.11 -12.73 -27.13
N CYS A 602 -5.27 -13.13 -26.60
CA CYS A 602 -5.39 -14.27 -25.68
C CYS A 602 -5.00 -15.56 -26.39
N THR A 603 -3.94 -16.21 -25.91
CA THR A 603 -3.45 -17.49 -26.40
C THR A 603 -3.48 -18.50 -25.26
N ASP A 604 -4.09 -19.67 -25.49
CA ASP A 604 -3.95 -20.82 -24.60
C ASP A 604 -2.51 -21.32 -24.60
N ILE A 605 -2.05 -21.75 -23.42
CA ILE A 605 -0.67 -22.20 -23.22
C ILE A 605 -0.42 -23.43 -24.09
N THR A 606 0.62 -23.37 -24.93
CA THR A 606 1.28 -24.59 -25.42
C THR A 606 2.32 -24.98 -24.37
N PRO A 607 2.42 -26.26 -23.95
CA PRO A 607 3.45 -26.68 -22.99
C PRO A 607 4.82 -26.39 -23.61
N ARG A 608 5.45 -25.29 -23.21
CA ARG A 608 6.88 -25.11 -23.40
C ARG A 608 7.58 -25.60 -22.15
N ASP A 609 8.70 -26.27 -22.34
CA ASP A 609 9.67 -26.46 -21.27
C ASP A 609 9.92 -25.10 -20.59
N PRO A 610 9.99 -25.03 -19.25
CA PRO A 610 10.33 -23.82 -18.53
C PRO A 610 11.55 -23.19 -19.20
N PHE A 611 11.42 -21.93 -19.64
CA PHE A 611 12.54 -21.26 -20.29
C PHE A 611 13.72 -21.23 -19.32
N ARG A 612 14.75 -22.03 -19.61
CA ARG A 612 15.97 -22.04 -18.82
C ARG A 612 16.94 -21.06 -19.44
N CYS A 613 17.27 -20.01 -18.69
CA CYS A 613 18.27 -19.04 -19.14
C CYS A 613 19.59 -19.78 -19.47
N PRO A 614 20.18 -19.58 -20.67
CA PRO A 614 21.44 -20.23 -21.03
C PRO A 614 22.54 -19.95 -19.99
N ASP A 615 23.31 -20.97 -19.60
CA ASP A 615 24.27 -20.92 -18.49
C ASP A 615 25.22 -19.71 -18.55
N GLN A 616 25.70 -19.36 -19.75
CA GLN A 616 26.60 -18.22 -19.94
C GLN A 616 25.94 -16.85 -19.66
N LYS A 617 24.65 -16.69 -20.01
CA LYS A 617 23.87 -15.49 -19.69
C LYS A 617 23.44 -15.47 -18.23
N SER A 618 23.03 -16.63 -17.71
CA SER A 618 22.67 -16.81 -16.31
C SER A 618 23.82 -16.43 -15.37
N GLY A 619 25.05 -16.85 -15.69
CA GLY A 619 26.24 -16.47 -14.93
C GLY A 619 26.51 -14.96 -14.93
N ALA A 620 26.32 -14.27 -16.06
CA ALA A 620 26.47 -12.81 -16.13
C ALA A 620 25.39 -12.07 -15.31
N LEU A 621 24.14 -12.53 -15.38
CA LEU A 621 23.01 -11.95 -14.62
C LEU A 621 23.07 -12.26 -13.12
N SER A 622 23.84 -13.28 -12.74
CA SER A 622 24.08 -13.63 -11.34
C SER A 622 25.10 -12.68 -10.66
N SER A 623 25.68 -11.73 -11.38
CA SER A 623 26.58 -10.71 -10.82
C SER A 623 25.86 -9.70 -9.94
N VAL A 624 26.60 -9.06 -9.03
CA VAL A 624 26.08 -7.98 -8.14
C VAL A 624 25.65 -6.71 -8.89
N GLU A 625 26.08 -6.56 -10.15
CA GLU A 625 25.62 -5.49 -11.05
C GLU A 625 24.24 -5.80 -11.68
N HIS A 626 23.70 -7.00 -11.44
CA HIS A 626 22.40 -7.46 -11.93
C HIS A 626 21.58 -8.09 -10.79
N CYS A 627 21.15 -9.34 -10.92
CA CYS A 627 20.28 -10.00 -9.95
C CYS A 627 21.02 -10.45 -8.69
N GLY A 628 22.35 -10.65 -8.77
CA GLY A 628 23.17 -11.10 -7.64
C GLY A 628 23.17 -10.16 -6.43
N MET A 629 22.78 -8.89 -6.61
CA MET A 629 22.60 -7.95 -5.50
C MET A 629 21.55 -8.44 -4.50
N LEU A 630 20.52 -9.17 -4.97
CA LEU A 630 19.44 -9.69 -4.13
C LEU A 630 19.93 -10.68 -3.08
N THR A 631 20.98 -11.46 -3.38
CA THR A 631 21.53 -12.51 -2.50
C THR A 631 22.87 -12.13 -1.86
N ASP A 632 23.42 -10.95 -2.15
CA ASP A 632 24.71 -10.51 -1.61
C ASP A 632 24.63 -10.31 -0.07
N PRO A 633 25.34 -11.12 0.74
CA PRO A 633 25.29 -11.03 2.20
C PRO A 633 25.90 -9.74 2.75
N ASN A 634 26.67 -9.00 1.94
CA ASN A 634 27.22 -7.69 2.31
C ASN A 634 26.48 -6.53 1.61
N GLY A 635 25.54 -6.85 0.73
CA GLY A 635 24.81 -5.92 -0.11
C GLY A 635 23.75 -5.09 0.63
N PRO A 636 22.97 -4.29 -0.10
CA PRO A 636 21.99 -3.36 0.48
C PRO A 636 20.84 -4.07 1.21
N PHE A 637 20.59 -5.35 0.92
CA PHE A 637 19.49 -6.15 1.45
C PHE A 637 19.87 -7.14 2.56
N ARG A 638 21.11 -7.10 3.07
CA ARG A 638 21.61 -8.06 4.07
C ARG A 638 20.77 -8.17 5.35
N ASP A 639 20.14 -7.08 5.79
CA ASP A 639 19.29 -7.08 6.98
C ASP A 639 17.88 -7.64 6.69
N CYS A 640 17.53 -7.81 5.40
CA CYS A 640 16.27 -8.37 4.93
C CYS A 640 16.31 -9.87 4.70
N HIS A 641 17.46 -10.47 4.39
CA HIS A 641 17.56 -11.91 4.10
C HIS A 641 17.01 -12.81 5.22
N GLY A 642 17.05 -12.35 6.47
CA GLY A 642 16.47 -13.07 7.62
C GLY A 642 14.94 -12.92 7.77
N ALA A 643 14.33 -11.95 7.10
CA ALA A 643 12.89 -11.68 7.10
C ALA A 643 12.20 -12.15 5.81
N VAL A 644 12.85 -11.95 4.65
CA VAL A 644 12.37 -12.37 3.33
C VAL A 644 13.47 -13.18 2.63
N ASP A 645 13.19 -14.42 2.27
CA ASP A 645 14.12 -15.28 1.53
C ASP A 645 14.48 -14.65 0.17
N PRO A 646 15.76 -14.34 -0.11
CA PRO A 646 16.17 -13.70 -1.36
C PRO A 646 16.23 -14.63 -2.57
N LEU A 647 16.38 -15.94 -2.35
CA LEU A 647 16.55 -16.93 -3.44
C LEU A 647 15.45 -16.90 -4.51
N PRO A 648 14.15 -16.86 -4.15
CA PRO A 648 13.06 -16.86 -5.12
C PRO A 648 13.05 -15.60 -5.99
N SER A 649 13.28 -14.44 -5.36
CA SER A 649 13.35 -13.17 -6.08
C SER A 649 14.58 -13.10 -6.97
N PHE A 650 15.70 -13.70 -6.56
CA PHE A 650 16.89 -13.86 -7.38
C PHE A 650 16.64 -14.74 -8.61
N GLU A 651 16.03 -15.92 -8.43
CA GLU A 651 15.70 -16.85 -9.52
C GLU A 651 14.77 -16.20 -10.54
N ASN A 652 13.69 -15.56 -10.08
CA ASN A 652 12.76 -14.84 -10.94
C ASN A 652 13.45 -13.68 -11.67
N CYS A 653 14.31 -12.92 -10.98
CA CYS A 653 15.07 -11.84 -11.61
C CYS A 653 15.96 -12.35 -12.75
N VAL A 654 16.71 -13.43 -12.52
CA VAL A 654 17.59 -14.01 -13.56
C VAL A 654 16.75 -14.49 -14.75
N SER A 655 15.62 -15.15 -14.49
CA SER A 655 14.70 -15.61 -15.53
C SER A 655 14.17 -14.46 -16.40
N ASP A 656 13.56 -13.45 -15.77
CA ASP A 656 12.87 -12.36 -16.46
C ASP A 656 13.83 -11.43 -17.20
N VAL A 657 14.98 -11.11 -16.59
CA VAL A 657 15.99 -10.29 -17.23
C VAL A 657 16.65 -11.05 -18.40
N CYS A 658 16.74 -12.38 -18.33
CA CYS A 658 17.30 -13.18 -19.42
C CYS A 658 16.39 -13.25 -20.65
N LEU A 659 15.07 -13.26 -20.45
CA LEU A 659 14.06 -13.24 -21.52
C LEU A 659 14.04 -11.89 -22.25
N ASN A 660 13.99 -10.79 -21.50
CA ASN A 660 13.67 -9.47 -22.04
C ASN A 660 14.86 -8.49 -22.11
N GLY A 661 15.95 -8.74 -21.39
CA GLY A 661 17.26 -8.09 -21.58
C GLY A 661 17.32 -6.59 -21.30
N SER A 662 16.42 -6.03 -20.48
CA SER A 662 16.34 -4.58 -20.21
C SER A 662 16.68 -4.22 -18.76
N GLN A 663 17.45 -3.14 -18.57
CA GLN A 663 17.72 -2.53 -17.27
C GLN A 663 16.42 -2.15 -16.54
N ILE A 664 15.35 -1.83 -17.26
CA ILE A 664 14.04 -1.49 -16.67
C ILE A 664 13.48 -2.67 -15.87
N ILE A 665 13.54 -3.88 -16.42
CA ILE A 665 12.98 -5.10 -15.79
C ILE A 665 13.84 -5.49 -14.58
N LEU A 666 15.16 -5.41 -14.71
CA LEU A 666 16.08 -5.60 -13.59
C LEU A 666 15.69 -4.68 -12.42
N CYS A 667 15.49 -3.39 -12.68
CA CYS A 667 15.12 -2.43 -11.65
C CYS A 667 13.74 -2.69 -11.04
N GLN A 668 12.77 -3.18 -11.82
CA GLN A 668 11.45 -3.56 -11.33
C GLN A 668 11.50 -4.80 -10.42
N MET A 669 12.32 -5.79 -10.77
CA MET A 669 12.51 -7.00 -9.96
C MET A 669 13.20 -6.68 -8.63
N ILE A 670 14.23 -5.82 -8.64
CA ILE A 670 14.89 -5.37 -7.42
C ILE A 670 13.93 -4.53 -6.56
N ALA A 671 13.18 -3.59 -7.16
CA ALA A 671 12.21 -2.77 -6.43
C ALA A 671 11.10 -3.61 -5.78
N SER A 672 10.70 -4.73 -6.40
CA SER A 672 9.71 -5.66 -5.84
C SER A 672 10.23 -6.33 -4.57
N TYR A 673 11.50 -6.75 -4.55
CA TYR A 673 12.13 -7.31 -3.36
C TYR A 673 12.30 -6.26 -2.26
N VAL A 674 12.64 -5.01 -2.62
CA VAL A 674 12.70 -3.89 -1.69
C VAL A 674 11.36 -3.63 -1.01
N ALA A 675 10.27 -3.63 -1.77
CA ALA A 675 8.92 -3.48 -1.22
C ALA A 675 8.60 -4.61 -0.24
N ALA A 676 8.89 -5.87 -0.60
CA ALA A 676 8.70 -7.01 0.29
C ALA A 676 9.52 -6.90 1.59
N CYS A 677 10.78 -6.46 1.49
CA CYS A 677 11.63 -6.20 2.66
C CYS A 677 11.05 -5.13 3.58
N GLN A 678 10.56 -4.03 3.02
CA GLN A 678 9.97 -2.93 3.78
C GLN A 678 8.65 -3.33 4.42
N ASP A 679 7.83 -4.12 3.74
CA ASP A 679 6.59 -4.69 4.28
C ASP A 679 6.85 -5.68 5.43
N ALA A 680 7.96 -6.41 5.37
CA ALA A 680 8.43 -7.27 6.46
C ALA A 680 9.16 -6.49 7.59
N GLY A 681 9.33 -5.17 7.46
CA GLY A 681 9.98 -4.32 8.46
C GLY A 681 11.49 -4.44 8.51
N ALA A 682 12.08 -5.05 7.49
CA ALA A 682 13.52 -5.14 7.36
C ALA A 682 14.13 -3.81 6.90
N LYS A 683 15.33 -3.50 7.41
CA LYS A 683 16.09 -2.32 7.00
C LYS A 683 16.68 -2.53 5.62
N VAL A 684 16.33 -1.66 4.67
CA VAL A 684 16.94 -1.62 3.34
C VAL A 684 17.93 -0.47 3.28
N ARG A 685 19.14 -0.70 2.74
CA ARG A 685 20.12 0.36 2.46
C ARG A 685 20.01 0.85 1.02
N ASN A 686 20.62 2.00 0.74
CA ASN A 686 20.53 2.60 -0.59
C ASN A 686 21.09 1.65 -1.66
N TRP A 687 20.23 1.28 -2.61
CA TRP A 687 20.51 0.37 -3.71
C TRP A 687 20.41 1.08 -5.08
N ARG A 688 19.82 2.28 -5.13
CA ARG A 688 19.72 3.11 -6.34
C ARG A 688 20.86 4.12 -6.41
N SER A 689 21.28 4.45 -7.62
CA SER A 689 22.22 5.54 -7.90
C SER A 689 21.88 6.22 -9.25
N SER A 690 22.54 7.33 -9.57
CA SER A 690 22.39 8.01 -10.87
C SER A 690 22.87 7.17 -12.06
N GLN A 691 23.57 6.06 -11.83
CA GLN A 691 24.05 5.14 -12.87
C GLN A 691 23.33 3.78 -12.83
N PHE A 692 22.54 3.51 -11.78
CA PHE A 692 21.90 2.22 -11.56
C PHE A 692 20.51 2.40 -10.96
N CYS A 693 19.49 2.09 -11.77
CA CYS A 693 18.08 2.16 -11.38
C CYS A 693 17.65 3.52 -10.82
N GLU A 694 18.10 4.62 -11.43
CA GLU A 694 17.69 5.97 -11.06
C GLU A 694 16.16 6.10 -11.10
N LEU A 695 15.59 6.67 -10.03
CA LEU A 695 14.16 6.97 -9.96
C LEU A 695 13.93 8.46 -10.20
N SER A 696 13.22 8.79 -11.27
CA SER A 696 12.81 10.17 -11.55
C SER A 696 11.61 10.56 -10.69
N CYS A 697 11.78 11.58 -9.84
CA CYS A 697 10.72 12.10 -8.98
C CYS A 697 10.05 13.35 -9.57
N PRO A 698 8.75 13.58 -9.29
CA PRO A 698 8.05 14.79 -9.70
C PRO A 698 8.73 16.08 -9.23
N ALA A 699 8.42 17.20 -9.88
CA ALA A 699 8.91 18.52 -9.45
C ALA A 699 8.55 18.78 -7.97
N ASN A 700 9.45 19.45 -7.24
CA ASN A 700 9.34 19.72 -5.81
C ASN A 700 9.26 18.46 -4.93
N SER A 701 9.81 17.34 -5.40
CA SER A 701 9.99 16.12 -4.63
C SER A 701 11.37 15.53 -4.84
N ARG A 702 11.80 14.65 -3.94
CA ARG A 702 13.06 13.94 -4.04
C ARG A 702 12.88 12.47 -3.67
N TYR A 703 13.71 11.63 -4.27
CA TYR A 703 13.75 10.22 -3.94
C TYR A 703 14.20 10.03 -2.48
N VAL A 704 13.45 9.22 -1.74
CA VAL A 704 13.83 8.73 -0.42
C VAL A 704 13.55 7.24 -0.35
N LEU A 705 14.50 6.47 0.18
CA LEU A 705 14.32 5.04 0.34
C LEU A 705 13.32 4.70 1.46
N CYS A 706 13.12 5.60 2.41
CA CYS A 706 12.39 5.37 3.64
C CYS A 706 11.64 6.65 4.01
N SER A 707 10.51 6.90 3.32
CA SER A 707 9.62 8.04 3.56
C SER A 707 8.74 7.79 4.79
N SER A 708 8.53 8.84 5.60
CA SER A 708 7.52 8.83 6.67
C SER A 708 6.15 9.20 6.08
N PRO A 709 5.08 8.46 6.36
CA PRO A 709 3.78 8.70 5.71
C PRO A 709 3.01 9.94 6.20
N LEU A 710 3.50 10.71 7.18
CA LEU A 710 2.67 11.68 7.94
C LEU A 710 3.27 13.08 8.20
N PRO A 711 3.92 13.77 7.24
CA PRO A 711 3.77 15.25 7.32
C PRO A 711 3.58 16.03 6.01
N HIS A 712 3.58 15.42 4.83
CA HIS A 712 3.59 16.18 3.56
C HIS A 712 2.52 15.73 2.58
N ALA A 713 1.28 15.50 3.03
CA ALA A 713 0.13 15.25 2.15
C ALA A 713 -0.97 16.29 2.40
N CYS A 714 -1.67 16.71 1.34
CA CYS A 714 -2.77 17.66 1.45
C CYS A 714 -3.99 17.07 2.19
N VAL A 715 -4.10 15.74 2.20
CA VAL A 715 -5.13 14.98 2.91
C VAL A 715 -4.43 13.80 3.56
N GLU A 716 -4.72 13.57 4.84
CA GLU A 716 -4.16 12.44 5.58
C GLU A 716 -4.61 11.10 4.94
N PRO A 717 -3.70 10.12 4.79
CA PRO A 717 -4.08 8.81 4.27
C PRO A 717 -5.07 8.12 5.22
N PRO A 718 -6.11 7.44 4.69
CA PRO A 718 -7.21 6.89 5.50
C PRO A 718 -6.87 5.66 6.38
N SER A 719 -5.60 5.25 6.42
CA SER A 719 -5.11 4.16 7.28
C SER A 719 -3.75 4.53 7.90
N PRO A 720 -3.74 5.11 9.11
CA PRO A 720 -2.49 5.47 9.82
C PRO A 720 -1.82 4.29 10.55
N ASN A 721 -2.49 3.15 10.68
CA ASN A 721 -2.09 2.04 11.57
C ASN A 721 -1.04 1.07 11.01
N GLY A 722 -0.29 1.45 9.97
CA GLY A 722 0.72 0.58 9.34
C GLY A 722 1.92 1.32 8.77
N ALA A 723 2.27 2.48 9.33
CA ALA A 723 3.28 3.40 8.82
C ALA A 723 4.74 2.89 8.97
N MET A 724 5.06 1.75 8.35
CA MET A 724 6.43 1.31 8.08
C MET A 724 7.00 2.18 6.96
N CYS A 725 8.28 2.53 7.05
CA CYS A 725 8.87 3.41 6.04
C CYS A 725 8.98 2.70 4.69
N ARG A 726 8.69 3.43 3.61
CA ARG A 726 8.71 2.87 2.25
C ARG A 726 9.46 3.75 1.28
N GLU A 727 9.98 3.11 0.23
CA GLU A 727 10.55 3.80 -0.92
C GLU A 727 9.48 4.71 -1.56
N ASP A 728 9.77 6.01 -1.71
CA ASP A 728 8.84 6.99 -2.29
C ASP A 728 9.59 8.21 -2.88
N CYS A 729 8.86 9.03 -3.62
CA CYS A 729 9.23 10.41 -3.92
C CYS A 729 8.57 11.34 -2.89
N GLU A 730 9.35 11.78 -1.90
CA GLU A 730 8.87 12.65 -0.82
C GLU A 730 8.91 14.12 -1.26
N CYS A 731 7.83 14.85 -1.00
CA CYS A 731 7.79 16.29 -1.25
C CYS A 731 8.86 17.00 -0.41
N VAL A 732 9.55 17.97 -1.02
CA VAL A 732 10.52 18.79 -0.28
C VAL A 732 9.79 19.73 0.69
N GLN A 733 10.49 20.19 1.73
CA GLN A 733 9.91 21.05 2.76
C GLN A 733 9.19 22.27 2.16
N GLY A 734 7.96 22.52 2.62
CA GLY A 734 7.08 23.60 2.12
C GLY A 734 6.13 23.18 1.00
N PHE A 735 6.23 21.94 0.51
CA PHE A 735 5.31 21.36 -0.47
C PHE A 735 4.60 20.13 0.10
N PHE A 736 3.37 19.93 -0.35
CA PHE A 736 2.45 18.89 0.10
C PHE A 736 1.99 18.05 -1.09
N ARG A 737 1.84 16.75 -0.88
CA ARG A 737 1.40 15.78 -1.89
C ARG A 737 -0.07 16.00 -2.19
N SER A 738 -0.35 16.38 -3.44
CA SER A 738 -1.68 16.61 -4.00
C SER A 738 -1.90 15.67 -5.18
N GLY A 739 -2.23 14.41 -4.88
CA GLY A 739 -2.21 13.34 -5.87
C GLY A 739 -0.79 13.00 -6.31
N ASP A 740 -0.49 13.20 -7.59
CA ASP A 740 0.79 12.88 -8.25
C ASP A 740 1.82 14.02 -8.19
N ARG A 741 1.48 15.16 -7.58
CA ARG A 741 2.31 16.39 -7.58
C ARG A 741 2.57 16.88 -6.17
N CYS A 742 3.70 17.55 -5.99
CA CYS A 742 4.03 18.29 -4.78
C CYS A 742 3.75 19.78 -5.02
N VAL A 743 2.77 20.31 -4.28
CA VAL A 743 2.25 21.67 -4.45
C VAL A 743 2.37 22.46 -3.13
N PRO A 744 2.47 23.79 -3.17
CA PRO A 744 2.38 24.60 -1.95
C PRO A 744 1.03 24.39 -1.25
N ASP A 745 0.95 24.67 0.05
CA ASP A 745 -0.30 24.55 0.83
C ASP A 745 -1.49 25.28 0.16
N SER A 746 -1.23 26.41 -0.49
CA SER A 746 -2.25 27.17 -1.22
C SER A 746 -2.88 26.50 -2.43
N GLU A 747 -2.21 25.49 -2.95
CA GLU A 747 -2.67 24.70 -4.08
C GLU A 747 -3.09 23.29 -3.67
N CYS A 748 -3.15 23.01 -2.35
CA CYS A 748 -3.64 21.73 -1.86
C CYS A 748 -5.06 21.45 -2.34
N GLY A 749 -5.31 20.21 -2.74
CA GLY A 749 -6.62 19.77 -3.19
C GLY A 749 -7.65 19.70 -2.06
N CYS A 750 -8.79 19.11 -2.38
CA CYS A 750 -9.95 19.03 -1.49
C CYS A 750 -10.46 17.60 -1.39
N GLN A 751 -11.05 17.25 -0.24
CA GLN A 751 -11.73 15.98 -0.06
C GLN A 751 -13.23 16.19 0.12
N ARG A 752 -14.05 15.44 -0.62
CA ARG A 752 -15.51 15.47 -0.51
C ARG A 752 -16.06 14.05 -0.68
N ASP A 753 -16.93 13.63 0.24
CA ASP A 753 -17.53 12.29 0.28
C ASP A 753 -16.51 11.15 0.16
N GLY A 754 -15.33 11.35 0.75
CA GLY A 754 -14.23 10.39 0.73
C GLY A 754 -13.38 10.42 -0.54
N VAL A 755 -13.74 11.20 -1.58
CA VAL A 755 -13.01 11.31 -2.85
C VAL A 755 -12.11 12.54 -2.86
N TYR A 756 -10.87 12.36 -3.35
CA TYR A 756 -9.89 13.45 -3.49
C TYR A 756 -9.99 14.16 -4.85
N HIS A 757 -9.95 15.49 -4.82
CA HIS A 757 -10.00 16.39 -5.98
C HIS A 757 -8.82 17.37 -5.94
N GLN A 758 -8.17 17.63 -7.08
CA GLN A 758 -7.10 18.63 -7.16
C GLN A 758 -7.67 20.06 -7.15
N SER A 759 -6.86 21.05 -6.76
CA SER A 759 -7.25 22.45 -6.83
C SER A 759 -7.62 22.85 -8.27
N GLY A 760 -8.78 23.47 -8.45
CA GLY A 760 -9.36 23.80 -9.74
C GLY A 760 -10.28 22.74 -10.34
N ASP A 761 -10.29 21.50 -9.81
CA ASP A 761 -11.18 20.45 -10.30
C ASP A 761 -12.64 20.86 -10.11
N THR A 762 -13.46 20.61 -11.15
CA THR A 762 -14.92 20.76 -11.12
C THR A 762 -15.56 19.39 -11.32
N PHE A 763 -16.52 19.03 -10.47
CA PHE A 763 -17.09 17.69 -10.39
C PHE A 763 -18.54 17.72 -9.89
N TYR A 764 -19.29 16.64 -10.16
CA TYR A 764 -20.68 16.48 -9.74
C TYR A 764 -20.82 15.41 -8.66
N LEU A 765 -21.61 15.70 -7.61
CA LEU A 765 -21.79 14.78 -6.48
C LEU A 765 -22.80 13.68 -6.77
N ASP A 766 -23.91 14.04 -7.39
CA ASP A 766 -25.04 13.15 -7.63
C ASP A 766 -25.06 12.58 -9.05
N GLU A 767 -25.81 11.50 -9.24
CA GLU A 767 -25.95 10.81 -10.54
C GLU A 767 -26.76 11.60 -11.57
N LEU A 768 -27.43 12.68 -11.17
CA LEU A 768 -28.26 13.53 -12.02
C LEU A 768 -27.57 14.88 -12.32
N CYS A 769 -26.33 15.09 -11.85
CA CYS A 769 -25.56 16.32 -11.99
C CYS A 769 -26.31 17.56 -11.48
N GLN A 770 -27.09 17.40 -10.41
CA GLN A 770 -27.88 18.44 -9.75
C GLN A 770 -27.05 19.32 -8.80
N GLU A 771 -25.85 18.88 -8.43
CA GLU A 771 -24.92 19.64 -7.62
C GLU A 771 -23.51 19.59 -8.21
N GLU A 772 -23.05 20.74 -8.73
CA GLU A 772 -21.72 20.96 -9.26
C GLU A 772 -20.85 21.62 -8.20
N CYS A 773 -19.68 21.03 -7.95
CA CYS A 773 -18.70 21.49 -6.97
C CYS A 773 -17.37 21.81 -7.64
N THR A 774 -16.69 22.84 -7.15
CA THR A 774 -15.33 23.19 -7.54
C THR A 774 -14.42 23.15 -6.31
N CYS A 775 -13.27 22.49 -6.41
CA CYS A 775 -12.21 22.59 -5.40
C CYS A 775 -11.46 23.92 -5.59
N LYS A 776 -11.51 24.80 -4.59
CA LYS A 776 -10.87 26.13 -4.64
C LYS A 776 -9.44 26.16 -4.09
N GLY A 777 -8.94 25.02 -3.61
CA GLY A 777 -7.66 24.93 -2.91
C GLY A 777 -7.84 24.97 -1.38
N HIS A 778 -6.80 24.57 -0.64
CA HIS A 778 -6.80 24.51 0.84
C HIS A 778 -7.99 23.73 1.43
N GLY A 779 -8.40 22.62 0.80
CA GLY A 779 -9.53 21.82 1.28
C GLY A 779 -10.91 22.45 1.07
N LEU A 780 -11.01 23.66 0.51
CA LEU A 780 -12.29 24.35 0.32
C LEU A 780 -13.03 23.87 -0.93
N VAL A 781 -14.18 23.22 -0.74
CA VAL A 781 -15.09 22.85 -1.81
C VAL A 781 -16.26 23.83 -1.86
N GLN A 782 -16.52 24.41 -3.03
CA GLN A 782 -17.65 25.28 -3.27
C GLN A 782 -18.63 24.62 -4.22
N CYS A 783 -19.85 24.35 -3.76
CA CYS A 783 -20.90 23.71 -4.54
C CYS A 783 -22.03 24.68 -4.88
N ARG A 784 -22.68 24.44 -6.01
CA ARG A 784 -23.89 25.13 -6.45
C ARG A 784 -24.88 24.12 -7.01
N LYS A 785 -26.17 24.42 -6.87
CA LYS A 785 -27.20 23.68 -7.60
C LYS A 785 -26.97 23.87 -9.10
N SER A 786 -26.91 22.76 -9.80
CA SER A 786 -26.80 22.69 -11.25
C SER A 786 -27.93 21.82 -11.78
N SER A 787 -28.03 21.79 -13.09
CA SER A 787 -28.81 20.79 -13.82
C SER A 787 -28.09 20.65 -15.14
N CYS A 788 -28.07 19.44 -15.71
CA CYS A 788 -27.46 19.30 -17.02
C CYS A 788 -28.13 20.24 -18.02
N PRO A 789 -27.33 20.96 -18.82
CA PRO A 789 -27.85 21.73 -19.93
C PRO A 789 -28.78 20.88 -20.79
N ILE A 790 -29.77 21.53 -21.38
CA ILE A 790 -30.70 20.92 -22.32
C ILE A 790 -29.90 20.13 -23.39
N GLY A 791 -30.26 18.86 -23.60
CA GLY A 791 -29.58 17.92 -24.52
C GLY A 791 -28.36 17.18 -24.00
N THR A 792 -28.06 17.35 -22.73
CA THR A 792 -27.03 16.57 -22.06
C THR A 792 -27.68 15.76 -20.95
N GLN A 793 -27.25 14.51 -20.78
CA GLN A 793 -27.60 13.72 -19.60
C GLN A 793 -26.37 13.62 -18.71
N CYS A 794 -26.60 13.55 -17.40
CA CYS A 794 -25.53 13.22 -16.49
C CYS A 794 -25.12 11.78 -16.76
N ASP A 795 -23.88 11.60 -17.21
CA ASP A 795 -23.34 10.29 -17.57
C ASP A 795 -21.87 10.23 -17.15
N ILE A 796 -21.29 9.05 -17.21
CA ILE A 796 -19.87 8.84 -16.95
C ILE A 796 -19.23 8.40 -18.26
N ARG A 797 -18.49 9.30 -18.91
CA ARG A 797 -17.69 8.97 -20.10
C ARG A 797 -16.21 9.16 -19.80
N ASN A 798 -15.39 8.23 -20.28
CA ASN A 798 -13.93 8.24 -20.07
C ASN A 798 -13.54 8.48 -18.61
N GLY A 799 -14.27 7.90 -17.65
CA GLY A 799 -13.96 8.07 -16.24
C GLY A 799 -14.44 9.37 -15.59
N THR A 800 -15.13 10.25 -16.30
CA THR A 800 -15.56 11.55 -15.72
C THR A 800 -17.08 11.68 -15.73
N ARG A 801 -17.66 11.91 -14.55
CA ARG A 801 -19.07 12.31 -14.45
C ARG A 801 -19.21 13.75 -14.91
N ASN A 802 -19.98 13.94 -15.96
CA ASN A 802 -20.28 15.27 -16.47
C ASN A 802 -21.64 15.22 -17.18
N CYS A 803 -22.15 16.39 -17.50
CA CYS A 803 -23.24 16.53 -18.45
C CYS A 803 -22.70 16.25 -19.84
N HIS A 804 -22.79 14.99 -20.22
CA HIS A 804 -22.40 14.58 -21.55
C HIS A 804 -23.60 14.76 -22.46
N PRO A 805 -23.39 15.17 -23.71
CA PRO A 805 -24.37 14.97 -24.75
C PRO A 805 -24.98 13.59 -24.61
N THR A 806 -26.30 13.46 -24.53
CA THR A 806 -26.96 12.15 -24.57
C THR A 806 -26.33 11.32 -25.72
N PRO A 807 -25.94 10.04 -25.53
CA PRO A 807 -25.49 9.20 -26.62
C PRO A 807 -26.68 8.85 -27.51
N GLY A 808 -27.14 9.85 -28.25
CA GLY A 808 -27.85 9.68 -29.48
C GLY A 808 -26.98 10.32 -30.55
N THR A 809 -26.57 9.55 -31.56
CA THR A 809 -26.56 10.17 -32.88
C THR A 809 -27.96 10.70 -33.09
N GLY A 810 -28.13 11.98 -33.40
CA GLY A 810 -29.39 12.46 -33.96
C GLY A 810 -29.61 11.67 -35.24
N ARG A 811 -30.48 10.66 -35.16
CA ARG A 811 -30.79 9.74 -36.24
C ARG A 811 -32.18 10.11 -36.71
N CYS A 812 -32.25 10.78 -37.85
CA CYS A 812 -33.52 11.08 -38.50
C CYS A 812 -33.71 10.03 -39.59
N SER A 813 -34.63 9.07 -39.43
CA SER A 813 -34.98 8.07 -40.45
C SER A 813 -36.39 8.31 -40.98
N LEU A 814 -36.58 8.42 -42.29
CA LEU A 814 -37.90 8.45 -42.92
C LEU A 814 -38.31 7.04 -43.35
N SER A 815 -39.56 6.63 -43.12
CA SER A 815 -40.14 5.37 -43.65
C SER A 815 -41.63 5.56 -43.90
N GLY A 816 -42.16 5.16 -45.06
CA GLY A 816 -43.61 5.13 -45.31
C GLY A 816 -44.21 6.41 -45.94
N GLU A 817 -45.51 6.35 -46.24
CA GLU A 817 -46.24 7.25 -47.16
C GLU A 817 -46.72 8.59 -46.55
N LEU A 818 -46.35 8.89 -45.30
CA LEU A 818 -46.66 10.15 -44.60
C LEU A 818 -45.41 10.86 -44.03
N HIS A 819 -44.23 10.51 -44.53
CA HIS A 819 -42.94 11.07 -44.14
C HIS A 819 -42.18 11.54 -45.41
N TYR A 820 -41.98 12.85 -45.60
CA TYR A 820 -41.51 13.41 -46.88
C TYR A 820 -40.02 13.80 -46.89
N HIS A 821 -39.32 13.55 -48.00
CA HIS A 821 -38.20 14.35 -48.54
C HIS A 821 -38.18 14.27 -50.08
N THR A 822 -37.75 15.34 -50.75
CA THR A 822 -37.19 15.28 -52.13
C THR A 822 -35.70 15.63 -52.08
N PHE A 823 -34.87 14.90 -52.82
CA PHE A 823 -33.98 15.40 -53.90
C PHE A 823 -33.40 14.19 -54.63
N ASP A 824 -33.72 14.07 -55.91
CA ASP A 824 -33.15 13.16 -56.89
C ASP A 824 -31.77 13.67 -57.36
N GLY A 825 -30.78 12.77 -57.36
CA GLY A 825 -29.37 13.08 -57.52
C GLY A 825 -29.01 13.71 -58.87
N HIS A 826 -28.60 14.97 -58.82
CA HIS A 826 -27.76 15.61 -59.84
C HIS A 826 -26.61 16.33 -59.12
N VAL A 827 -25.36 15.96 -59.40
CA VAL A 827 -24.20 16.77 -59.02
C VAL A 827 -23.87 17.65 -60.22
N ASN A 828 -24.23 18.94 -60.15
CA ASN A 828 -24.02 19.92 -61.22
C ASN A 828 -24.63 19.55 -62.59
N GLY A 829 -25.75 18.81 -62.62
CA GLY A 829 -26.43 18.44 -63.86
C GLY A 829 -25.80 17.30 -64.66
N VAL A 830 -24.84 16.57 -64.09
CA VAL A 830 -24.16 15.42 -64.74
C VAL A 830 -24.47 14.12 -63.96
N LEU A 831 -24.73 13.02 -64.67
CA LEU A 831 -24.97 11.70 -64.07
C LEU A 831 -23.65 11.02 -63.69
N TRP A 832 -23.53 10.58 -62.43
CA TRP A 832 -22.35 9.88 -61.88
C TRP A 832 -22.67 8.42 -61.54
N LYS A 833 -21.73 7.50 -61.78
CA LYS A 833 -21.79 6.09 -61.35
C LYS A 833 -21.04 5.93 -60.02
N LEU A 834 -21.59 5.14 -59.09
CA LEU A 834 -20.99 4.92 -57.77
C LEU A 834 -19.87 3.87 -57.81
N PRO A 835 -18.83 3.98 -56.95
CA PRO A 835 -18.60 5.05 -55.97
C PRO A 835 -18.07 6.34 -56.61
N ALA A 836 -18.39 7.49 -56.00
CA ALA A 836 -17.93 8.81 -56.42
C ALA A 836 -17.15 9.50 -55.29
N LEU A 837 -15.94 9.98 -55.58
CA LEU A 837 -15.10 10.76 -54.67
C LEU A 837 -15.01 12.21 -55.16
N LEU A 838 -15.74 13.10 -54.51
CA LEU A 838 -15.91 14.50 -54.88
C LEU A 838 -15.21 15.40 -53.85
N GLY A 839 -13.88 15.27 -53.78
CA GLY A 839 -13.05 16.01 -52.82
C GLY A 839 -13.41 15.66 -51.36
N GLN A 840 -14.19 16.52 -50.72
CA GLN A 840 -14.63 16.41 -49.33
C GLN A 840 -15.86 15.50 -49.14
N VAL A 841 -16.50 15.09 -50.22
CA VAL A 841 -17.71 14.24 -50.20
C VAL A 841 -17.42 12.91 -50.88
N ARG A 842 -17.79 11.81 -50.24
CA ARG A 842 -17.79 10.48 -50.85
C ARG A 842 -19.20 9.93 -50.95
N VAL A 843 -19.50 9.23 -52.04
CA VAL A 843 -20.77 8.53 -52.24
C VAL A 843 -20.46 7.08 -52.57
N LEU A 844 -20.97 6.16 -51.76
CA LEU A 844 -20.68 4.73 -51.81
C LEU A 844 -21.98 3.92 -51.83
N GLN A 845 -21.94 2.73 -52.41
CA GLN A 845 -23.01 1.74 -52.26
C GLN A 845 -22.72 0.88 -51.02
N HIS A 846 -23.66 0.79 -50.09
CA HIS A 846 -23.59 0.03 -48.84
C HIS A 846 -24.74 -0.98 -48.77
N GLY A 847 -24.54 -2.17 -49.34
CA GLY A 847 -25.59 -3.17 -49.51
C GLY A 847 -26.69 -2.66 -50.46
N LEU A 848 -27.95 -2.73 -50.05
CA LEU A 848 -29.10 -2.17 -50.78
C LEU A 848 -29.31 -0.66 -50.57
N ARG A 849 -28.39 0.04 -49.87
CA ARG A 849 -28.47 1.48 -49.58
C ARG A 849 -27.35 2.25 -50.25
N THR A 850 -27.57 3.52 -50.56
CA THR A 850 -26.53 4.49 -50.92
C THR A 850 -26.13 5.28 -49.68
N GLN A 851 -24.82 5.43 -49.46
CA GLN A 851 -24.26 6.20 -48.36
C GLN A 851 -23.46 7.39 -48.90
N VAL A 852 -23.76 8.59 -48.40
CA VAL A 852 -22.97 9.81 -48.63
C VAL A 852 -22.23 10.11 -47.33
N GLU A 853 -20.92 10.31 -47.37
CA GLU A 853 -20.15 10.77 -46.21
C GLU A 853 -19.40 12.05 -46.58
N THR A 854 -19.30 12.98 -45.64
CA THR A 854 -18.52 14.21 -45.76
C THR A 854 -17.35 14.19 -44.78
N ASP A 855 -16.26 14.89 -45.08
CA ASP A 855 -15.13 15.10 -44.17
C ASP A 855 -15.53 15.86 -42.89
N ALA A 856 -16.57 16.69 -42.96
CA ALA A 856 -17.22 17.35 -41.83
C ALA A 856 -18.05 16.39 -40.96
N GLY A 857 -18.05 15.09 -41.27
CA GLY A 857 -18.65 14.02 -40.50
C GLY A 857 -20.16 13.83 -40.68
N VAL A 858 -20.82 14.66 -41.50
CA VAL A 858 -22.22 14.48 -41.88
C VAL A 858 -22.32 13.28 -42.84
N ALA A 859 -23.19 12.34 -42.53
CA ALA A 859 -23.44 11.16 -43.34
C ALA A 859 -24.94 11.00 -43.64
N LEU A 860 -25.26 10.67 -44.88
CA LEU A 860 -26.60 10.33 -45.36
C LEU A 860 -26.62 8.85 -45.76
N SER A 861 -27.65 8.10 -45.40
CA SER A 861 -27.88 6.72 -45.89
C SER A 861 -29.30 6.59 -46.40
N PHE A 862 -29.51 6.17 -47.64
CA PHE A 862 -30.85 6.11 -48.22
C PHE A 862 -31.05 4.92 -49.17
N ASP A 863 -32.30 4.48 -49.36
CA ASP A 863 -32.66 3.40 -50.29
C ASP A 863 -33.69 3.78 -51.36
N MET A 864 -34.15 5.04 -51.36
CA MET A 864 -35.12 5.72 -52.25
C MET A 864 -36.17 4.84 -52.96
N PRO A 865 -37.48 5.07 -52.73
CA PRO A 865 -38.07 6.27 -52.11
C PRO A 865 -38.39 6.16 -50.62
N HIS A 866 -38.03 5.05 -49.96
CA HIS A 866 -38.66 4.69 -48.68
C HIS A 866 -37.86 5.05 -47.44
N PHE A 867 -36.53 5.04 -47.49
CA PHE A 867 -35.68 5.27 -46.34
C PHE A 867 -34.63 6.32 -46.62
N VAL A 868 -34.53 7.30 -45.73
CA VAL A 868 -33.43 8.27 -45.68
C VAL A 868 -33.05 8.44 -44.22
N GLN A 869 -31.78 8.26 -43.92
CA GLN A 869 -31.17 8.47 -42.62
C GLN A 869 -30.13 9.58 -42.71
N VAL A 870 -30.29 10.62 -41.90
CA VAL A 870 -29.25 11.64 -41.70
C VAL A 870 -28.56 11.38 -40.37
N THR A 871 -27.22 11.36 -40.40
CA THR A 871 -26.35 11.26 -39.22
C THR A 871 -25.43 12.46 -39.21
N VAL A 872 -25.47 13.25 -38.15
CA VAL A 872 -24.58 14.40 -37.96
C VAL A 872 -23.69 14.18 -36.74
N PRO A 873 -22.43 14.67 -36.74
CA PRO A 873 -21.62 14.73 -35.53
C PRO A 873 -22.27 15.63 -34.47
N HIS A 874 -22.02 15.37 -33.19
CA HIS A 874 -22.54 16.20 -32.12
C HIS A 874 -22.10 17.68 -32.19
N ALA A 875 -21.04 18.01 -32.94
CA ALA A 875 -20.65 19.39 -33.23
C ALA A 875 -21.77 20.23 -33.88
N TYR A 876 -22.80 19.59 -34.46
CA TYR A 876 -23.95 20.27 -35.05
C TYR A 876 -25.12 20.47 -34.06
N ALA A 877 -25.03 19.98 -32.81
CA ALA A 877 -26.11 20.10 -31.83
C ALA A 877 -26.47 21.56 -31.54
N GLY A 878 -27.76 21.91 -31.61
CA GLY A 878 -28.26 23.28 -31.46
C GLY A 878 -27.93 24.23 -32.62
N HIS A 879 -27.25 23.73 -33.66
CA HIS A 879 -26.89 24.48 -34.87
C HIS A 879 -27.67 23.99 -36.10
N LEU A 880 -28.52 22.97 -35.94
CA LEU A 880 -29.41 22.47 -36.97
C LEU A 880 -30.78 23.15 -36.86
N CYS A 881 -31.55 23.03 -37.94
CA CYS A 881 -32.95 23.38 -37.97
C CYS A 881 -33.62 22.63 -39.12
N GLY A 882 -34.93 22.46 -39.06
CA GLY A 882 -35.68 21.69 -40.03
C GLY A 882 -36.57 20.65 -39.38
N LEU A 883 -37.03 19.70 -40.17
CA LEU A 883 -37.96 18.65 -39.73
C LEU A 883 -37.33 17.61 -38.80
N CYS A 884 -36.01 17.51 -38.82
CA CYS A 884 -35.26 16.66 -37.90
C CYS A 884 -34.86 17.42 -36.61
N GLY A 885 -35.53 18.55 -36.33
CA GLY A 885 -35.28 19.37 -35.15
C GLY A 885 -33.98 20.17 -35.23
N ASP A 886 -33.53 20.65 -34.08
CA ASP A 886 -32.28 21.42 -33.96
C ASP A 886 -31.13 20.61 -33.34
N PHE A 887 -31.39 19.35 -32.99
CA PHE A 887 -30.43 18.42 -32.40
C PHE A 887 -29.83 18.94 -31.09
N ASN A 888 -30.55 19.80 -30.37
CA ASN A 888 -30.15 20.30 -29.04
C ASN A 888 -30.48 19.30 -27.91
N GLY A 889 -30.99 18.11 -28.24
CA GLY A 889 -31.37 17.03 -27.33
C GLY A 889 -32.63 17.29 -26.47
N ASN A 890 -33.47 18.24 -26.87
CA ASN A 890 -34.79 18.50 -26.31
C ASN A 890 -35.91 18.20 -27.31
N ALA A 891 -36.45 17.00 -27.23
CA ALA A 891 -37.57 16.62 -28.10
C ALA A 891 -38.83 17.51 -27.92
N THR A 892 -38.95 18.28 -26.84
CA THR A 892 -40.10 19.15 -26.60
C THR A 892 -40.08 20.46 -27.40
N ASP A 893 -38.91 20.86 -27.93
CA ASP A 893 -38.78 22.07 -28.74
C ASP A 893 -38.42 21.79 -30.22
N ASP A 894 -38.31 20.52 -30.60
CA ASP A 894 -38.01 20.10 -31.98
C ASP A 894 -39.14 20.42 -32.98
N HIS A 895 -40.37 20.66 -32.51
CA HIS A 895 -41.48 21.14 -33.36
C HIS A 895 -41.42 22.65 -33.56
N ARG A 896 -40.25 23.15 -33.95
CA ARG A 896 -40.01 24.57 -34.19
C ARG A 896 -40.30 24.92 -35.64
N LEU A 897 -41.16 25.91 -35.87
CA LEU A 897 -41.41 26.46 -37.19
C LEU A 897 -40.17 27.20 -37.70
N ARG A 898 -40.11 27.45 -39.02
CA ARG A 898 -39.03 28.24 -39.64
C ARG A 898 -38.85 29.64 -39.05
N ASP A 899 -39.89 30.24 -38.48
CA ASP A 899 -39.84 31.55 -37.81
C ASP A 899 -39.34 31.49 -36.35
N GLY A 900 -39.02 30.29 -35.84
CA GLY A 900 -38.50 30.07 -34.49
C GLY A 900 -39.58 29.86 -33.42
N THR A 901 -40.86 29.87 -33.77
CA THR A 901 -41.97 29.57 -32.83
C THR A 901 -42.19 28.06 -32.70
N LEU A 902 -42.72 27.61 -31.56
CA LEU A 902 -43.07 26.20 -31.34
C LEU A 902 -44.52 25.93 -31.77
N THR A 903 -44.74 24.78 -32.39
CA THR A 903 -46.08 24.29 -32.74
C THR A 903 -46.35 22.91 -32.15
N LEU A 904 -47.61 22.63 -31.85
CA LEU A 904 -48.09 21.28 -31.56
C LEU A 904 -48.74 20.62 -32.79
N ASN A 905 -48.89 21.38 -33.88
CA ASN A 905 -49.50 20.93 -35.12
C ASN A 905 -48.41 20.54 -36.13
N LEU A 906 -48.32 19.24 -36.41
CA LEU A 906 -47.32 18.68 -37.33
C LEU A 906 -47.52 19.14 -38.78
N VAL A 907 -48.74 19.55 -39.16
CA VAL A 907 -49.01 20.15 -40.48
C VAL A 907 -48.35 21.53 -40.57
N ASP A 908 -48.51 22.37 -39.54
CA ASP A 908 -47.89 23.69 -39.49
C ASP A 908 -46.35 23.58 -39.49
N LEU A 909 -45.82 22.59 -38.76
CA LEU A 909 -44.39 22.27 -38.76
C LEU A 909 -43.90 21.95 -40.16
N GLY A 910 -44.59 21.02 -40.85
CA GLY A 910 -44.21 20.57 -42.17
C GLY A 910 -44.28 21.68 -43.23
N THR A 911 -45.34 22.47 -43.20
CA THR A 911 -45.56 23.61 -44.09
C THR A 911 -44.51 24.71 -43.89
N SER A 912 -44.15 25.04 -42.64
CA SER A 912 -43.16 26.09 -42.36
C SER A 912 -41.77 25.78 -42.93
N TRP A 913 -41.41 24.49 -43.00
CA TRP A 913 -40.13 24.02 -43.52
C TRP A 913 -40.15 23.64 -45.01
N SER A 914 -41.28 23.83 -45.69
CA SER A 914 -41.38 23.64 -47.14
C SER A 914 -40.37 24.53 -47.90
N VAL A 915 -39.95 24.09 -49.08
CA VAL A 915 -38.99 24.79 -49.95
C VAL A 915 -39.61 24.92 -51.36
N PRO A 916 -39.65 26.12 -51.97
CA PRO A 916 -40.26 26.30 -53.29
C PRO A 916 -39.53 25.52 -54.39
N GLN A 917 -40.25 24.70 -55.16
CA GLN A 917 -39.69 24.02 -56.34
C GLN A 917 -40.19 24.62 -57.65
N PRO A 918 -39.30 25.07 -58.56
CA PRO A 918 -39.70 25.76 -59.80
C PRO A 918 -40.47 24.91 -60.84
N LYS A 919 -40.52 23.58 -60.69
CA LYS A 919 -41.04 22.66 -61.73
C LYS A 919 -42.19 21.76 -61.29
N ARG A 920 -42.64 21.81 -60.03
CA ARG A 920 -43.74 20.97 -59.53
C ARG A 920 -44.92 21.87 -59.15
N ARG A 921 -45.97 21.89 -59.97
CA ARG A 921 -47.17 22.74 -59.77
C ARG A 921 -48.13 22.21 -58.70
N ASP A 922 -47.92 20.99 -58.17
CA ASP A 922 -48.85 20.30 -57.27
C ASP A 922 -48.21 19.91 -55.92
N CYS A 923 -47.52 20.84 -55.25
CA CYS A 923 -47.21 20.67 -53.83
C CYS A 923 -48.31 21.32 -53.00
N THR A 924 -48.99 20.53 -52.17
CA THR A 924 -50.00 21.01 -51.21
C THR A 924 -49.51 20.78 -49.78
N ASP A 925 -49.93 21.67 -48.87
CA ASP A 925 -49.57 21.65 -47.45
C ASP A 925 -50.39 20.59 -46.69
N GLY A 926 -49.79 19.41 -46.52
CA GLY A 926 -50.44 18.27 -45.84
C GLY A 926 -51.67 17.72 -46.57
N CYS A 927 -52.54 17.01 -45.84
CA CYS A 927 -53.77 16.41 -46.33
C CYS A 927 -55.05 17.17 -45.91
N GLY A 928 -54.91 18.32 -45.25
CA GLY A 928 -56.03 19.06 -44.65
C GLY A 928 -56.83 18.17 -43.69
N ASN A 929 -58.16 18.15 -43.84
CA ASN A 929 -59.05 17.25 -43.08
C ASN A 929 -59.17 15.83 -43.67
N ASN A 930 -58.50 15.55 -44.80
CA ASN A 930 -58.59 14.30 -45.54
C ASN A 930 -57.37 13.39 -45.31
N CYS A 931 -56.74 13.50 -44.15
CA CYS A 931 -55.62 12.61 -43.83
C CYS A 931 -56.11 11.16 -43.75
N PRO A 932 -55.36 10.20 -44.31
CA PRO A 932 -55.73 8.79 -44.22
C PRO A 932 -55.86 8.40 -42.75
N VAL A 933 -57.08 8.16 -42.29
CA VAL A 933 -57.33 7.65 -40.94
C VAL A 933 -57.42 6.15 -41.05
N CYS A 934 -56.62 5.48 -40.22
CA CYS A 934 -56.71 4.04 -40.03
C CYS A 934 -58.09 3.65 -39.47
N ASN A 935 -58.99 3.19 -40.35
CA ASN A 935 -60.30 2.65 -39.99
C ASN A 935 -60.33 1.11 -40.11
N ALA A 936 -59.26 0.44 -39.67
CA ALA A 936 -59.20 -1.01 -39.70
C ALA A 936 -60.16 -1.63 -38.68
N SER A 937 -60.84 -2.70 -39.08
CA SER A 937 -61.59 -3.58 -38.18
C SER A 937 -60.66 -4.29 -37.21
N GLU A 938 -61.18 -4.75 -36.07
CA GLU A 938 -60.41 -5.57 -35.11
C GLU A 938 -59.76 -6.80 -35.78
N ALA A 939 -60.42 -7.38 -36.78
CA ALA A 939 -59.89 -8.50 -37.56
C ALA A 939 -58.70 -8.10 -38.44
N GLU A 940 -58.72 -6.91 -39.05
CA GLU A 940 -57.60 -6.38 -39.83
C GLU A 940 -56.41 -6.00 -38.94
N VAL A 941 -56.66 -5.37 -37.80
CA VAL A 941 -55.62 -5.05 -36.80
C VAL A 941 -54.97 -6.34 -36.28
N ALA A 942 -55.77 -7.36 -35.95
CA ALA A 942 -55.26 -8.66 -35.52
C ALA A 942 -54.43 -9.35 -36.61
N ARG A 943 -54.86 -9.25 -37.88
CA ARG A 943 -54.10 -9.76 -39.03
C ARG A 943 -52.77 -9.04 -39.21
N PHE A 944 -52.75 -7.71 -39.20
CA PHE A 944 -51.52 -6.92 -39.35
C PHE A 944 -50.56 -7.06 -38.15
N SER A 945 -51.10 -7.40 -36.97
CA SER A 945 -50.31 -7.69 -35.77
C SER A 945 -49.71 -9.10 -35.75
N SER A 946 -50.03 -9.96 -36.71
CA SER A 946 -49.49 -11.32 -36.80
C SER A 946 -48.02 -11.32 -37.23
N GLU A 947 -47.31 -12.43 -36.98
CA GLU A 947 -45.92 -12.63 -37.44
C GLU A 947 -45.77 -12.67 -38.98
N GLU A 948 -46.88 -12.75 -39.73
CA GLU A 948 -46.87 -12.61 -41.20
C GLU A 948 -46.68 -11.14 -41.63
N TYR A 949 -46.90 -10.18 -40.73
CA TYR A 949 -46.82 -8.74 -40.96
C TYR A 949 -45.98 -8.07 -39.86
N CYS A 950 -46.54 -7.15 -39.07
CA CYS A 950 -45.80 -6.34 -38.10
C CYS A 950 -45.39 -7.13 -36.86
N GLY A 951 -46.12 -8.19 -36.50
CA GLY A 951 -45.81 -9.03 -35.36
C GLY A 951 -44.41 -9.63 -35.40
N LEU A 952 -43.85 -9.79 -36.61
CA LEU A 952 -42.49 -10.28 -36.81
C LEU A 952 -41.44 -9.43 -36.09
N LEU A 953 -41.67 -8.10 -36.00
CA LEU A 953 -40.78 -7.15 -35.33
C LEU A 953 -40.60 -7.44 -33.84
N SER A 954 -41.61 -8.03 -33.20
CA SER A 954 -41.65 -8.29 -31.76
C SER A 954 -41.63 -9.79 -31.41
N ALA A 955 -41.45 -10.67 -32.40
CA ALA A 955 -41.50 -12.11 -32.22
C ALA A 955 -40.32 -12.60 -31.34
N PRO A 956 -40.56 -13.16 -30.14
CA PRO A 956 -39.50 -13.51 -29.18
C PRO A 956 -38.60 -14.66 -29.64
N SER A 957 -39.04 -15.44 -30.64
CA SER A 957 -38.26 -16.49 -31.31
C SER A 957 -38.16 -16.28 -32.82
N GLY A 958 -38.27 -15.02 -33.28
CA GLY A 958 -38.20 -14.64 -34.69
C GLY A 958 -36.80 -14.18 -35.15
N PRO A 959 -36.65 -13.77 -36.42
CA PRO A 959 -35.35 -13.39 -36.99
C PRO A 959 -34.73 -12.14 -36.34
N PHE A 960 -35.53 -11.36 -35.62
CA PHE A 960 -35.12 -10.17 -34.86
C PHE A 960 -34.86 -10.43 -33.37
N GLN A 961 -34.90 -11.68 -32.89
CA GLN A 961 -34.75 -12.01 -31.46
C GLN A 961 -33.51 -11.38 -30.81
N ALA A 962 -32.36 -11.43 -31.50
CA ALA A 962 -31.10 -10.85 -31.01
C ALA A 962 -31.13 -9.31 -30.90
N CYS A 963 -32.11 -8.66 -31.51
CA CYS A 963 -32.28 -7.21 -31.51
C CYS A 963 -33.26 -6.72 -30.44
N LEU A 964 -34.18 -7.56 -29.95
CA LEU A 964 -35.23 -7.16 -29.00
C LEU A 964 -34.68 -6.60 -27.67
N SER A 965 -33.45 -6.98 -27.29
CA SER A 965 -32.74 -6.46 -26.12
C SER A 965 -32.01 -5.14 -26.36
N THR A 966 -31.92 -4.70 -27.62
CA THR A 966 -31.01 -3.61 -28.05
C THR A 966 -31.76 -2.46 -28.72
N VAL A 967 -32.81 -2.76 -29.48
CA VAL A 967 -33.71 -1.77 -30.09
C VAL A 967 -35.14 -2.10 -29.66
N ASP A 968 -35.87 -1.11 -29.14
CA ASP A 968 -37.27 -1.28 -28.76
C ASP A 968 -38.12 -1.49 -30.02
N PRO A 969 -38.80 -2.65 -30.20
CA PRO A 969 -39.63 -2.89 -31.37
C PRO A 969 -40.93 -2.08 -31.37
N ARG A 970 -41.39 -1.55 -30.22
CA ARG A 970 -42.73 -0.96 -30.08
C ARG A 970 -42.98 0.22 -31.03
N PRO A 971 -42.07 1.20 -31.21
CA PRO A 971 -42.28 2.28 -32.15
C PRO A 971 -42.37 1.78 -33.60
N HIS A 972 -41.49 0.86 -33.99
CA HIS A 972 -41.47 0.27 -35.33
C HIS A 972 -42.70 -0.58 -35.61
N PHE A 973 -43.17 -1.33 -34.61
CA PHE A 973 -44.40 -2.11 -34.66
C PHE A 973 -45.62 -1.21 -34.87
N ASN A 974 -45.73 -0.12 -34.09
CA ASN A 974 -46.83 0.82 -34.21
C ASN A 974 -46.84 1.54 -35.56
N SER A 975 -45.67 1.99 -36.06
CA SER A 975 -45.56 2.59 -37.40
C SER A 975 -45.91 1.59 -38.50
N CYS A 976 -45.43 0.35 -38.40
CA CYS A 976 -45.78 -0.73 -39.33
C CYS A 976 -47.29 -0.98 -39.38
N LEU A 977 -47.95 -1.07 -38.22
CA LEU A 977 -49.39 -1.26 -38.13
C LEU A 977 -50.16 -0.10 -38.74
N HIS A 978 -49.71 1.13 -38.46
CA HIS A 978 -50.31 2.32 -39.01
C HIS A 978 -50.18 2.37 -40.53
N ASP A 979 -48.98 2.15 -41.06
CA ASP A 979 -48.68 2.16 -42.50
C ASP A 979 -49.45 1.08 -43.25
N LEU A 980 -49.55 -0.13 -42.69
CA LEU A 980 -50.39 -1.19 -43.26
C LEU A 980 -51.87 -0.84 -43.22
N CYS A 981 -52.33 -0.19 -42.15
CA CYS A 981 -53.72 0.17 -42.02
C CYS A 981 -54.14 1.23 -43.04
N VAL A 982 -53.36 2.31 -43.19
CA VAL A 982 -53.66 3.39 -44.15
C VAL A 982 -53.47 2.95 -45.61
N SER A 983 -52.62 1.94 -45.85
CA SER A 983 -52.40 1.37 -47.19
C SER A 983 -53.30 0.17 -47.50
N HIS A 984 -54.28 -0.14 -46.64
CA HIS A 984 -55.18 -1.27 -46.81
C HIS A 984 -54.47 -2.64 -46.97
N GLY A 985 -53.39 -2.82 -46.21
CA GLY A 985 -52.64 -4.08 -46.12
C GLY A 985 -51.53 -4.23 -47.17
N ASP A 986 -51.04 -3.14 -47.76
CA ASP A 986 -49.97 -3.18 -48.76
C ASP A 986 -48.70 -3.81 -48.18
N ARG A 987 -48.28 -4.92 -48.79
CA ARG A 987 -47.12 -5.70 -48.36
C ARG A 987 -45.83 -4.89 -48.45
N GLU A 988 -45.69 -3.97 -49.40
CA GLU A 988 -44.48 -3.15 -49.52
C GLU A 988 -44.31 -2.20 -48.34
N LYS A 989 -45.41 -1.70 -47.75
CA LYS A 989 -45.36 -0.89 -46.53
C LYS A 989 -44.89 -1.69 -45.32
N CYS A 990 -45.36 -2.93 -45.20
CA CYS A 990 -44.82 -3.88 -44.23
C CYS A 990 -43.33 -4.11 -44.46
N CYS A 991 -42.91 -4.39 -45.70
CA CYS A 991 -41.52 -4.67 -46.03
C CYS A 991 -40.60 -3.47 -45.78
N SER A 992 -41.06 -2.25 -46.03
CA SER A 992 -40.35 -1.02 -45.69
C SER A 992 -40.15 -0.88 -44.17
N SER A 993 -41.19 -1.16 -43.38
CA SER A 993 -41.11 -1.10 -41.92
C SER A 993 -40.19 -2.18 -41.33
N LEU A 994 -40.29 -3.42 -41.84
CA LEU A 994 -39.39 -4.52 -41.48
C LEU A 994 -37.93 -4.20 -41.81
N ARG A 995 -37.69 -3.58 -42.98
CA ARG A 995 -36.36 -3.14 -43.40
C ARG A 995 -35.80 -2.03 -42.51
N ALA A 996 -36.61 -1.04 -42.14
CA ALA A 996 -36.20 0.03 -41.25
C ALA A 996 -35.76 -0.50 -39.87
N TYR A 997 -36.51 -1.47 -39.33
CA TYR A 997 -36.12 -2.13 -38.08
C TYR A 997 -34.87 -2.99 -38.24
N ALA A 998 -34.76 -3.76 -39.33
CA ALA A 998 -33.56 -4.54 -39.63
C ALA A 998 -32.29 -3.66 -39.68
N ILE A 999 -32.38 -2.49 -40.30
CA ILE A 999 -31.31 -1.49 -40.34
C ILE A 999 -30.96 -1.02 -38.93
N ALA A 1000 -31.95 -0.60 -38.15
CA ALA A 1000 -31.74 -0.14 -36.77
C ALA A 1000 -31.05 -1.21 -35.91
N CYS A 1001 -31.45 -2.48 -36.07
CA CYS A 1001 -30.87 -3.62 -35.39
C CYS A 1001 -29.40 -3.86 -35.76
N GLN A 1002 -29.08 -3.87 -37.06
CA GLN A 1002 -27.71 -4.08 -37.54
C GLN A 1002 -26.77 -2.97 -37.06
N GLU A 1003 -27.27 -1.73 -37.04
CA GLU A 1003 -26.50 -0.56 -36.58
C GLU A 1003 -26.35 -0.52 -35.06
N ALA A 1004 -27.27 -1.14 -34.32
CA ALA A 1004 -27.13 -1.41 -32.90
C ALA A 1004 -26.22 -2.63 -32.59
N GLY A 1005 -25.65 -3.26 -33.61
CA GLY A 1005 -24.72 -4.39 -33.50
C GLY A 1005 -25.41 -5.75 -33.34
N ALA A 1006 -26.73 -5.84 -33.50
CA ALA A 1006 -27.46 -7.10 -33.41
C ALA A 1006 -27.19 -7.96 -34.65
N ARG A 1007 -26.84 -9.23 -34.45
CA ARG A 1007 -26.68 -10.22 -35.52
C ARG A 1007 -28.03 -10.81 -35.90
N LEU A 1008 -28.59 -10.31 -37.00
CA LEU A 1008 -29.89 -10.75 -37.50
C LEU A 1008 -29.79 -12.09 -38.24
N GLN A 1009 -30.87 -12.88 -38.14
CA GLN A 1009 -31.10 -14.00 -39.04
C GLN A 1009 -31.78 -13.50 -40.33
N SER A 1010 -31.82 -14.35 -41.37
CA SER A 1010 -32.53 -14.00 -42.62
C SER A 1010 -34.02 -13.84 -42.34
N TRP A 1011 -34.52 -12.61 -42.45
CA TRP A 1011 -35.92 -12.28 -42.25
C TRP A 1011 -36.72 -12.24 -43.57
N ARG A 1012 -36.03 -12.09 -44.71
CA ARG A 1012 -36.63 -12.19 -46.04
C ARG A 1012 -36.68 -13.64 -46.52
N ASN A 1013 -37.71 -13.96 -47.29
CA ASN A 1013 -37.86 -15.25 -47.97
C ASN A 1013 -38.67 -15.08 -49.27
N SER A 1014 -38.86 -16.15 -50.04
CA SER A 1014 -39.57 -16.12 -51.33
C SER A 1014 -41.04 -15.67 -51.24
N SER A 1015 -41.62 -15.68 -50.04
CA SER A 1015 -43.00 -15.23 -49.75
C SER A 1015 -43.08 -13.94 -48.93
N LEU A 1016 -41.97 -13.45 -48.37
CA LEU A 1016 -41.91 -12.27 -47.51
C LEU A 1016 -40.75 -11.37 -47.94
N CYS A 1017 -41.10 -10.24 -48.57
CA CYS A 1017 -40.19 -9.16 -48.91
C CYS A 1017 -39.00 -9.60 -49.78
N THR A 1018 -39.27 -10.33 -50.87
CA THR A 1018 -38.24 -10.89 -51.78
C THR A 1018 -37.31 -9.82 -52.36
N VAL A 1019 -36.00 -10.12 -52.43
CA VAL A 1019 -34.98 -9.29 -53.09
C VAL A 1019 -34.44 -10.03 -54.31
N ASN A 1020 -34.48 -9.36 -55.48
CA ASN A 1020 -33.92 -9.90 -56.72
C ASN A 1020 -32.46 -9.48 -56.85
N CYS A 1021 -31.54 -10.43 -56.66
CA CYS A 1021 -30.11 -10.19 -56.81
C CYS A 1021 -29.63 -10.41 -58.25
N PRO A 1022 -28.63 -9.65 -58.73
CA PRO A 1022 -28.09 -9.80 -60.07
C PRO A 1022 -27.47 -11.18 -60.29
N ALA A 1023 -27.29 -11.58 -61.56
CA ALA A 1023 -26.64 -12.85 -61.90
C ALA A 1023 -25.28 -12.99 -61.19
N ASN A 1024 -24.94 -14.20 -60.77
CA ASN A 1024 -23.74 -14.52 -60.00
C ASN A 1024 -23.68 -13.87 -58.61
N SER A 1025 -24.84 -13.67 -57.98
CA SER A 1025 -24.93 -13.19 -56.59
C SER A 1025 -26.11 -13.81 -55.84
N GLN A 1026 -26.05 -13.75 -54.51
CA GLN A 1026 -27.09 -14.25 -53.62
C GLN A 1026 -27.42 -13.23 -52.54
N TYR A 1027 -28.69 -13.20 -52.11
CA TYR A 1027 -29.10 -12.36 -50.99
C TYR A 1027 -28.41 -12.81 -49.70
N SER A 1028 -27.91 -11.84 -48.95
CA SER A 1028 -27.40 -12.01 -47.61
C SER A 1028 -27.90 -10.88 -46.72
N VAL A 1029 -28.35 -11.23 -45.51
CA VAL A 1029 -28.63 -10.24 -44.47
C VAL A 1029 -27.35 -9.49 -44.06
N CYS A 1030 -26.17 -10.05 -44.34
CA CYS A 1030 -24.88 -9.49 -44.00
C CYS A 1030 -23.88 -9.67 -45.15
N VAL A 1031 -23.80 -8.67 -46.02
CA VAL A 1031 -22.80 -8.58 -47.10
C VAL A 1031 -21.59 -7.81 -46.57
N ASP A 1032 -20.39 -8.29 -46.89
CA ASP A 1032 -19.20 -7.48 -46.75
C ASP A 1032 -19.16 -6.45 -47.88
N THR A 1033 -19.56 -5.22 -47.56
CA THR A 1033 -19.64 -4.10 -48.50
C THR A 1033 -18.28 -3.58 -48.95
N CYS A 1034 -17.19 -4.05 -48.34
CA CYS A 1034 -15.83 -3.61 -48.56
C CYS A 1034 -14.97 -4.64 -49.29
N ALA A 1035 -15.15 -5.94 -49.02
CA ALA A 1035 -14.17 -6.96 -49.40
C ALA A 1035 -14.11 -7.31 -50.90
N GLU A 1036 -15.17 -7.13 -51.69
CA GLU A 1036 -15.24 -7.72 -53.04
C GLU A 1036 -15.78 -6.76 -54.13
N THR A 1037 -15.31 -5.52 -54.19
CA THR A 1037 -15.67 -4.56 -55.26
C THR A 1037 -14.52 -4.35 -56.26
N CYS A 1038 -14.84 -4.04 -57.51
CA CYS A 1038 -13.84 -3.71 -58.55
C CYS A 1038 -13.01 -2.44 -58.23
N VAL A 1039 -13.46 -1.64 -57.28
CA VAL A 1039 -12.80 -0.40 -56.84
C VAL A 1039 -11.67 -0.70 -55.85
N ASN A 1040 -11.79 -1.78 -55.07
CA ASN A 1040 -10.77 -2.19 -54.11
C ASN A 1040 -9.51 -2.78 -54.80
N VAL A 1041 -9.67 -3.29 -56.03
CA VAL A 1041 -8.57 -3.80 -56.87
C VAL A 1041 -7.77 -2.63 -57.50
N SER A 1042 -8.40 -1.48 -57.70
CA SER A 1042 -7.84 -0.34 -58.45
C SER A 1042 -7.49 0.89 -57.59
N SER A 1043 -7.85 0.93 -56.30
CA SER A 1043 -7.62 2.07 -55.42
C SER A 1043 -7.35 1.67 -53.95
N ASN A 1044 -6.51 2.45 -53.26
CA ASN A 1044 -6.12 2.27 -51.85
C ASN A 1044 -7.21 2.82 -50.89
N LEU A 1045 -8.48 2.50 -51.17
CA LEU A 1045 -9.63 3.04 -50.45
C LEU A 1045 -9.82 2.25 -49.14
N THR A 1046 -9.56 2.90 -48.00
CA THR A 1046 -9.84 2.33 -46.67
C THR A 1046 -11.34 2.42 -46.38
N CYS A 1047 -12.06 1.35 -46.72
CA CYS A 1047 -13.48 1.22 -46.38
C CYS A 1047 -13.63 0.59 -44.98
N ARG A 1048 -14.66 1.03 -44.25
CA ARG A 1048 -14.97 0.51 -42.91
C ARG A 1048 -15.73 -0.80 -43.07
N SER A 1049 -15.12 -1.93 -42.70
CA SER A 1049 -15.75 -3.26 -42.77
C SER A 1049 -17.02 -3.26 -41.92
N SER A 1050 -18.17 -3.11 -42.56
CA SER A 1050 -19.47 -3.07 -41.90
C SER A 1050 -20.46 -3.92 -42.69
N CYS A 1051 -21.14 -4.78 -41.95
CA CYS A 1051 -22.19 -5.65 -42.42
C CYS A 1051 -23.39 -4.82 -42.88
N ALA A 1052 -23.87 -5.05 -44.10
CA ALA A 1052 -25.11 -4.45 -44.60
C ALA A 1052 -25.95 -5.50 -45.33
N GLU A 1053 -27.27 -5.41 -45.22
CA GLU A 1053 -28.19 -6.23 -46.00
C GLU A 1053 -28.02 -5.94 -47.51
N GLY A 1054 -27.84 -7.00 -48.32
CA GLY A 1054 -27.86 -6.89 -49.79
C GLY A 1054 -27.44 -8.14 -50.56
N CYS A 1055 -26.96 -7.94 -51.79
CA CYS A 1055 -26.56 -9.04 -52.68
C CYS A 1055 -25.04 -9.27 -52.59
N GLN A 1056 -24.65 -10.44 -52.09
CA GLN A 1056 -23.26 -10.89 -52.04
C GLN A 1056 -22.90 -11.57 -53.36
N CYS A 1057 -21.87 -11.09 -54.04
CA CYS A 1057 -21.35 -11.80 -55.23
C CYS A 1057 -20.87 -13.21 -54.85
N SER A 1058 -21.14 -14.17 -55.72
CA SER A 1058 -20.63 -15.53 -55.58
C SER A 1058 -19.09 -15.53 -55.61
N PRO A 1059 -18.43 -16.51 -54.96
CA PRO A 1059 -16.96 -16.61 -54.96
C PRO A 1059 -16.37 -16.53 -56.38
N GLY A 1060 -15.35 -15.68 -56.56
CA GLY A 1060 -14.71 -15.44 -57.86
C GLY A 1060 -15.31 -14.29 -58.69
N PHE A 1061 -16.37 -13.64 -58.20
CA PHE A 1061 -16.98 -12.46 -58.81
C PHE A 1061 -16.87 -11.24 -57.88
N ARG A 1062 -16.69 -10.06 -58.47
CA ARG A 1062 -16.60 -8.77 -57.79
C ARG A 1062 -17.72 -7.84 -58.24
N THR A 1063 -18.16 -6.96 -57.35
CA THR A 1063 -19.20 -5.97 -57.68
C THR A 1063 -18.63 -4.86 -58.57
N SER A 1064 -19.21 -4.69 -59.76
CA SER A 1064 -19.02 -3.54 -60.65
C SER A 1064 -20.36 -2.85 -60.86
N VAL A 1065 -20.52 -1.65 -60.27
CA VAL A 1065 -21.77 -0.85 -60.28
C VAL A 1065 -22.97 -1.63 -59.73
N ASP A 1066 -23.70 -2.35 -60.57
CA ASP A 1066 -24.92 -3.10 -60.26
C ASP A 1066 -24.84 -4.60 -60.63
N ARG A 1067 -23.65 -5.09 -61.02
CA ARG A 1067 -23.44 -6.47 -61.48
C ARG A 1067 -22.26 -7.14 -60.78
N CYS A 1068 -22.31 -8.46 -60.69
CA CYS A 1068 -21.18 -9.28 -60.26
C CYS A 1068 -20.45 -9.80 -61.50
N VAL A 1069 -19.26 -9.24 -61.73
CA VAL A 1069 -18.39 -9.53 -62.88
C VAL A 1069 -17.14 -10.26 -62.41
N LYS A 1070 -16.40 -10.89 -63.31
CA LYS A 1070 -15.09 -11.45 -62.92
C LYS A 1070 -14.08 -10.34 -62.67
N GLU A 1071 -13.03 -10.63 -61.90
CA GLU A 1071 -11.98 -9.64 -61.60
C GLU A 1071 -11.32 -9.06 -62.85
N GLU A 1072 -11.13 -9.88 -63.89
CA GLU A 1072 -10.61 -9.45 -65.20
C GLU A 1072 -11.56 -8.52 -65.99
N GLU A 1073 -12.84 -8.45 -65.61
CA GLU A 1073 -13.87 -7.62 -66.24
C GLU A 1073 -14.11 -6.31 -65.45
N CYS A 1074 -13.31 -6.05 -64.40
CA CYS A 1074 -13.40 -4.83 -63.62
C CYS A 1074 -13.02 -3.58 -64.44
N GLY A 1075 -13.78 -2.51 -64.22
CA GLY A 1075 -13.53 -1.18 -64.79
C GLY A 1075 -12.32 -0.46 -64.19
N CYS A 1076 -12.04 0.75 -64.68
CA CYS A 1076 -10.93 1.59 -64.20
C CYS A 1076 -11.42 2.78 -63.37
N PHE A 1077 -10.54 3.31 -62.52
CA PHE A 1077 -10.83 4.45 -61.64
C PHE A 1077 -9.93 5.64 -62.01
N GLN A 1078 -10.51 6.79 -62.35
CA GLN A 1078 -9.78 8.00 -62.74
C GLN A 1078 -10.45 9.24 -62.13
N GLU A 1079 -9.66 10.12 -61.51
CA GLU A 1079 -10.12 11.40 -60.92
C GLU A 1079 -11.34 11.27 -59.99
N GLY A 1080 -11.38 10.22 -59.15
CA GLY A 1080 -12.49 10.00 -58.21
C GLY A 1080 -13.75 9.40 -58.84
N ARG A 1081 -13.69 8.97 -60.11
CA ARG A 1081 -14.80 8.39 -60.87
C ARG A 1081 -14.48 6.98 -61.37
N TYR A 1082 -15.44 6.08 -61.23
CA TYR A 1082 -15.38 4.72 -61.78
C TYR A 1082 -15.93 4.65 -63.22
N TYR A 1083 -15.21 3.96 -64.10
CA TYR A 1083 -15.54 3.74 -65.50
C TYR A 1083 -15.60 2.24 -65.78
N GLU A 1084 -16.76 1.74 -66.21
CA GLU A 1084 -16.95 0.33 -66.56
C GLU A 1084 -16.23 -0.02 -67.88
N VAL A 1085 -15.82 -1.29 -68.02
CA VAL A 1085 -15.34 -1.82 -69.29
C VAL A 1085 -16.51 -1.85 -70.28
N HIS A 1086 -16.42 -1.09 -71.36
CA HIS A 1086 -17.37 -1.22 -72.46
C HIS A 1086 -17.07 -2.52 -73.21
N ILE A 1087 -17.99 -3.48 -73.10
CA ILE A 1087 -18.07 -4.66 -73.97
C ILE A 1087 -19.19 -4.43 -74.98
#